data_AF-A0A538PYT4-F1
#
_entry.id   AF-A0A538PYT4-F1
#
_cell.length_a   1.000
_cell.length_b   1.000
_cell.length_c   1.000
_cell.angle_alpha   90.00
_cell.angle_beta   90.00
_cell.angle_gamma   90.00
#
_symmetry.space_group_name_H-M   'P 1'
#
loop_
_entity.id
_entity.type
_entity.pdbx_description
1 polymer ?
#
loop_
_entity_poly.entity_id
_entity_poly.type
_entity_poly.pdbx_seq_one_letter_code
_entity_poly.pdbx_strand_id
1 'polypeptide(L)'
;MRSAGSILPSTLAVVDTEQPAVEDTGKPVVVCVDDDLNSLRALSRVLGSRFTVLLASSGLEALDHLQNNPDVACVLADLRMPGLPGAQLLARVAELRPQCRRAVVTGYPESEDLIKAINDGHLHYVITKPWKLQDLVQVVDQLVRTFRLERDNARLLGELRLANHQLREHERVLVAQLESRGREISAATERLAQMGIQLDALTLRDGLTGLYTHRAFQERLREECARALRYSQPMSLMIADIDGFATVNYDLGYQVGDDILRRIAVVLQEDESPDRVRGSDIVARYSGEEFVLLMPETDKAQALTKAARLRDGVAITDMPGGRSMSISIGVSSLPDDAADPEGLLTAAEAALRGAKRGGPGRVHFFSAGDDPSLARAASRQFTQLPQLDRFRPYQERMNEVTAILMRDRSLSCLLVDLSRLHRVELDLGVAHHSEIYDHAAEVLDQMRDALLDPADLICRSGDGDGYFVVLSPRAGQRVDLEGLAATVERAVEDRLAPMVSEVLREQPRITVGSARVLGNSLLRPERIAARLVSDAIAATRNARERKAHRDRSTLQDIILGDGLTSFYQPIVDLGSSDIFAYEALTRGPRGTALESPATLFAIADEVDLTVELDRACFRGALRSALTLEPVHRLFVNLLPMSFYDAGFIEVEVGNLLSSAGLTPANIVFEITERLAIENFASFKRALATYTRMGFGVAIDDVGTRHSNLETVMSLRPHFIKISDVLVRGIARSTVKREMLRSLRHIAETIDAVMIAEGIERLEDVVALRDLGLRYGQGYYMARPSQGFPTVRDEVRGELRNMTRSTPSVLVTSDDEDDDEDRDLPRSVALGSRDRALPGAVVRNVFGRPEDEVTSELQIPTDGDPEQPPGAAVARIEPQVPTVWRPLIDDDVAASPEAEPLLDSLRRTRAGTVPDDEGGGGRPGLN
;
A
#
# COMPACT_ATOMS: atom_id res chain seq x y z
N MET A 1 -35.23 -24.96 -34.19
CA MET A 1 -34.81 -26.17 -34.94
C MET A 1 -33.29 -26.25 -34.93
N ARG A 2 -32.75 -27.34 -34.35
CA ARG A 2 -31.37 -27.94 -34.46
C ARG A 2 -30.18 -27.01 -34.16
N SER A 3 -29.20 -27.30 -33.30
CA SER A 3 -28.89 -28.37 -32.35
C SER A 3 -27.79 -27.83 -31.42
N ALA A 4 -27.99 -27.82 -30.10
CA ALA A 4 -26.93 -27.52 -29.13
C ALA A 4 -26.74 -28.76 -28.26
N GLY A 5 -25.69 -29.53 -28.57
CA GLY A 5 -25.25 -30.67 -27.76
C GLY A 5 -24.43 -30.18 -26.58
N SER A 6 -24.81 -30.65 -25.40
CA SER A 6 -24.08 -30.49 -24.14
C SER A 6 -22.68 -31.10 -24.25
N ILE A 7 -21.65 -30.30 -24.01
CA ILE A 7 -20.31 -30.80 -23.72
C ILE A 7 -20.15 -30.70 -22.20
N LEU A 8 -20.36 -31.82 -21.52
CA LEU A 8 -19.94 -32.04 -20.13
C LEU A 8 -18.40 -32.08 -20.10
N PRO A 9 -17.72 -31.53 -19.07
CA PRO A 9 -16.30 -31.71 -18.90
C PRO A 9 -16.03 -33.16 -18.49
N SER A 10 -15.43 -33.91 -19.41
CA SER A 10 -14.91 -35.26 -19.16
C SER A 10 -13.79 -35.20 -18.14
N THR A 11 -14.03 -35.81 -16.98
CA THR A 11 -13.03 -36.17 -15.97
C THR A 11 -11.90 -36.94 -16.65
N LEU A 12 -10.76 -36.28 -16.86
CA LEU A 12 -9.56 -36.94 -17.37
C LEU A 12 -8.97 -37.76 -16.22
N ALA A 13 -9.15 -39.08 -16.35
CA ALA A 13 -8.58 -40.07 -15.46
C ALA A 13 -7.07 -39.86 -15.34
N VAL A 14 -6.61 -39.63 -14.11
CA VAL A 14 -5.22 -39.85 -13.72
C VAL A 14 -4.97 -41.34 -13.95
N VAL A 15 -4.27 -41.66 -15.03
CA VAL A 15 -3.75 -43.01 -15.25
C VAL A 15 -2.54 -43.12 -14.32
N ASP A 16 -2.78 -43.62 -13.11
CA ASP A 16 -1.74 -44.14 -12.23
C ASP A 16 -0.98 -45.20 -13.03
N THR A 17 0.20 -44.83 -13.51
CA THR A 17 1.22 -45.75 -14.01
C THR A 17 2.32 -45.80 -12.96
N GLU A 18 1.99 -46.38 -11.81
CA GLU A 18 2.98 -47.06 -10.99
C GLU A 18 3.51 -48.25 -11.82
N GLN A 19 4.55 -48.00 -12.62
CA GLN A 19 5.45 -49.08 -13.01
C GLN A 19 6.51 -49.21 -11.92
N PRO A 20 6.69 -50.40 -11.34
CA PRO A 20 7.62 -50.59 -10.25
C PRO A 20 9.04 -50.37 -10.75
N ALA A 21 9.84 -49.65 -9.98
CA ALA A 21 11.28 -49.66 -10.13
C ALA A 21 11.75 -51.11 -9.95
N VAL A 22 12.13 -51.77 -11.05
CA VAL A 22 12.81 -53.06 -10.98
C VAL A 22 14.20 -52.79 -10.41
N GLU A 23 14.39 -53.05 -9.12
CA GLU A 23 15.72 -53.15 -8.51
C GLU A 23 16.47 -54.29 -9.21
N ASP A 24 17.49 -53.95 -9.99
CA ASP A 24 18.40 -54.92 -10.58
C ASP A 24 19.35 -55.46 -9.50
N THR A 25 18.87 -56.43 -8.71
CA THR A 25 19.62 -57.07 -7.61
C THR A 25 20.55 -58.19 -8.10
N GLY A 26 20.81 -58.31 -9.41
CA GLY A 26 21.64 -59.36 -9.99
C GLY A 26 23.15 -59.07 -9.96
N LYS A 27 23.97 -60.13 -9.83
CA LYS A 27 25.42 -60.03 -10.09
C LYS A 27 25.64 -59.64 -11.57
N PRO A 28 26.44 -58.60 -11.86
CA PRO A 28 26.68 -58.16 -13.23
C PRO A 28 27.29 -59.28 -14.08
N VAL A 29 26.88 -59.35 -15.34
CA VAL A 29 27.25 -60.45 -16.24
C VAL A 29 28.55 -60.11 -16.99
N VAL A 30 29.52 -61.01 -16.95
CA VAL A 30 30.80 -60.91 -17.64
C VAL A 30 31.01 -62.16 -18.50
N VAL A 31 31.36 -61.97 -19.78
CA VAL A 31 31.68 -63.07 -20.69
C VAL A 31 33.20 -63.23 -20.75
N CYS A 32 33.71 -64.43 -20.48
CA CYS A 32 35.12 -64.77 -20.62
C CYS A 32 35.30 -65.74 -21.79
N VAL A 33 36.23 -65.43 -22.69
CA VAL A 33 36.45 -66.16 -23.94
C VAL A 33 37.90 -66.57 -24.05
N ASP A 34 38.18 -67.87 -24.09
CA ASP A 34 39.53 -68.44 -24.19
C ASP A 34 39.40 -69.88 -24.72
N ASP A 35 40.28 -70.31 -25.62
CA ASP A 35 40.26 -71.67 -26.16
C ASP A 35 40.91 -72.69 -25.22
N ASP A 36 41.67 -72.22 -24.21
CA ASP A 36 42.18 -73.04 -23.11
C ASP A 36 41.17 -73.15 -21.95
N LEU A 37 40.65 -74.36 -21.76
CA LEU A 37 39.73 -74.70 -20.68
C LEU A 37 40.32 -74.43 -19.28
N ASN A 38 41.64 -74.48 -19.10
CA ASN A 38 42.26 -74.19 -17.80
C ASN A 38 42.20 -72.68 -17.50
N SER A 39 42.45 -71.85 -18.50
CA SER A 39 42.31 -70.39 -18.43
C SER A 39 40.86 -69.99 -18.12
N LEU A 40 39.86 -70.58 -18.78
CA LEU A 40 38.44 -70.35 -18.47
C LEU A 40 38.06 -70.75 -17.04
N ARG A 41 38.53 -71.91 -16.56
CA ARG A 41 38.30 -72.36 -15.17
C ARG A 41 38.94 -71.40 -14.15
N ALA A 42 40.13 -70.89 -14.47
CA ALA A 42 40.81 -69.90 -13.62
C ALA A 42 40.03 -68.59 -13.57
N LEU A 43 39.60 -68.05 -14.72
CA LEU A 43 38.78 -66.83 -14.80
C LEU A 43 37.45 -66.98 -14.05
N SER A 44 36.75 -68.11 -14.24
CA SER A 44 35.51 -68.44 -13.53
C SER A 44 35.69 -68.45 -12.01
N ARG A 45 36.76 -69.07 -11.52
CA ARG A 45 37.05 -69.14 -10.07
C ARG A 45 37.37 -67.76 -9.47
N VAL A 46 38.08 -66.92 -10.22
CA VAL A 46 38.49 -65.58 -9.75
C VAL A 46 37.33 -64.60 -9.77
N LEU A 47 36.55 -64.58 -10.85
CA LEU A 47 35.51 -63.60 -11.09
C LEU A 47 34.13 -64.02 -10.55
N GLY A 48 33.85 -65.32 -10.42
CA GLY A 48 32.53 -65.84 -10.04
C GLY A 48 32.03 -65.45 -8.64
N SER A 49 32.94 -65.02 -7.76
CA SER A 49 32.57 -64.48 -6.44
C SER A 49 31.78 -63.17 -6.54
N ARG A 50 32.09 -62.33 -7.53
CA ARG A 50 31.49 -60.98 -7.72
C ARG A 50 30.59 -60.85 -8.95
N PHE A 51 30.83 -61.65 -9.98
CA PHE A 51 30.15 -61.54 -11.27
C PHE A 51 29.44 -62.85 -11.64
N THR A 52 28.43 -62.74 -12.49
CA THR A 52 27.88 -63.88 -13.22
C THR A 52 28.79 -64.12 -14.43
N VAL A 53 29.61 -65.16 -14.40
CA VAL A 53 30.62 -65.42 -15.44
C VAL A 53 30.06 -66.41 -16.46
N LEU A 54 29.89 -65.96 -17.70
CA LEU A 54 29.59 -66.81 -18.84
C LEU A 54 30.91 -67.19 -19.52
N LEU A 55 31.12 -68.49 -19.75
CA LEU A 55 32.35 -69.01 -20.35
C LEU A 55 32.09 -69.40 -21.79
N ALA A 56 32.97 -68.98 -22.69
CA ALA A 56 32.93 -69.37 -24.09
C ALA A 56 34.30 -69.90 -24.52
N SER A 57 34.31 -71.06 -25.19
CA SER A 57 35.49 -71.70 -25.75
C SER A 57 35.85 -71.21 -27.16
N SER A 58 34.98 -70.39 -27.76
CA SER A 58 35.17 -69.82 -29.09
C SER A 58 34.49 -68.45 -29.20
N GLY A 59 34.93 -67.63 -30.15
CA GLY A 59 34.28 -66.33 -30.39
C GLY A 59 32.83 -66.44 -30.89
N LEU A 60 32.44 -67.53 -31.55
CA LEU A 60 31.05 -67.75 -31.97
C LEU A 60 30.13 -68.02 -30.77
N GLU A 61 30.58 -68.82 -29.80
CA GLU A 61 29.86 -69.09 -28.55
C GLU A 61 29.71 -67.80 -27.70
N ALA A 62 30.74 -66.94 -27.70
CA ALA A 62 30.66 -65.64 -27.04
C ALA A 62 29.60 -64.70 -27.66
N LEU A 63 29.44 -64.72 -28.99
CA LEU A 63 28.39 -63.94 -29.67
C LEU A 63 26.99 -64.46 -29.35
N ASP A 64 26.81 -65.78 -29.21
CA ASP A 64 25.53 -66.37 -28.78
C ASP A 64 25.17 -65.93 -27.35
N HIS A 65 26.14 -65.91 -26.43
CA HIS A 65 25.92 -65.35 -25.09
C HIS A 65 25.49 -63.87 -25.11
N LEU A 66 26.05 -63.04 -26.01
CA LEU A 66 25.68 -61.62 -26.15
C LEU A 66 24.31 -61.39 -26.79
N GLN A 67 23.83 -62.34 -27.60
CA GLN A 67 22.47 -62.32 -28.14
C GLN A 67 21.45 -62.69 -27.05
N ASN A 68 21.76 -63.73 -26.27
CA ASN A 68 20.87 -64.26 -25.24
C ASN A 68 20.88 -63.45 -23.93
N ASN A 69 21.91 -62.63 -23.71
CA ASN A 69 22.07 -61.83 -22.48
C ASN A 69 22.32 -60.35 -22.84
N PRO A 70 21.28 -59.49 -22.81
CA PRO A 70 21.43 -58.08 -23.15
C PRO A 70 22.20 -57.26 -22.11
N ASP A 71 22.30 -57.77 -20.88
CA ASP A 71 22.92 -57.09 -19.73
C ASP A 71 24.41 -57.44 -19.51
N VAL A 72 25.07 -58.02 -20.52
CA VAL A 72 26.51 -58.29 -20.45
C VAL A 72 27.26 -56.96 -20.31
N ALA A 73 27.87 -56.77 -19.15
CA ALA A 73 28.58 -55.54 -18.80
C ALA A 73 29.99 -55.50 -19.39
N CYS A 74 30.64 -56.66 -19.53
CA CYS A 74 32.01 -56.77 -20.03
C CYS A 74 32.27 -58.09 -20.76
N VAL A 75 33.08 -58.04 -21.82
CA VAL A 75 33.67 -59.20 -22.51
C VAL A 75 35.18 -59.18 -22.32
N LEU A 76 35.72 -60.29 -21.81
CA LEU A 76 37.14 -60.58 -21.68
C LEU A 76 37.49 -61.65 -22.71
N ALA A 77 38.38 -61.36 -23.67
CA ALA A 77 38.71 -62.31 -24.72
C ALA A 77 40.23 -62.53 -24.87
N ASP A 78 40.63 -63.79 -25.04
CA ASP A 78 41.99 -64.12 -25.48
C ASP A 78 42.23 -63.65 -26.91
N LEU A 79 43.44 -63.18 -27.21
CA LEU A 79 43.78 -62.62 -28.52
C LEU A 79 43.88 -63.69 -29.61
N ARG A 80 44.37 -64.91 -29.30
CA ARG A 80 44.65 -65.96 -30.27
C ARG A 80 43.81 -67.21 -30.01
N MET A 81 42.64 -67.26 -30.65
CA MET A 81 41.74 -68.41 -30.61
C MET A 81 41.45 -68.92 -32.02
N PRO A 82 41.22 -70.23 -32.23
CA PRO A 82 40.82 -70.78 -33.52
C PRO A 82 39.42 -70.32 -33.94
N GLY A 83 39.21 -70.19 -35.26
CA GLY A 83 37.94 -69.73 -35.83
C GLY A 83 37.83 -68.21 -35.85
N LEU A 84 37.27 -67.60 -34.79
CA LEU A 84 37.09 -66.16 -34.66
C LEU A 84 38.09 -65.58 -33.63
N PRO A 85 39.17 -64.89 -34.07
CA PRO A 85 40.17 -64.32 -33.17
C PRO A 85 39.59 -63.24 -32.23
N GLY A 86 40.17 -63.07 -31.04
CA GLY A 86 39.65 -62.16 -30.01
C GLY A 86 39.54 -60.69 -30.45
N ALA A 87 40.50 -60.20 -31.24
CA ALA A 87 40.44 -58.83 -31.78
C ALA A 87 39.23 -58.62 -32.70
N GLN A 88 38.93 -59.60 -33.57
CA GLN A 88 37.78 -59.55 -34.47
C GLN A 88 36.46 -59.72 -33.71
N LEU A 89 36.43 -60.58 -32.69
CA LEU A 89 35.29 -60.71 -31.79
C LEU A 89 34.96 -59.37 -31.14
N LEU A 90 35.94 -58.71 -30.50
CA LEU A 90 35.70 -57.46 -29.77
C LEU A 90 35.32 -56.29 -30.67
N ALA A 91 35.84 -56.24 -31.91
CA ALA A 91 35.34 -55.30 -32.93
C ALA A 91 33.86 -55.56 -33.24
N ARG A 92 33.45 -56.82 -33.39
CA ARG A 92 32.04 -57.18 -33.59
C ARG A 92 31.16 -56.87 -32.39
N VAL A 93 31.67 -57.02 -31.16
CA VAL A 93 30.99 -56.58 -29.93
C VAL A 93 30.84 -55.07 -29.91
N ALA A 94 31.83 -54.30 -30.39
CA ALA A 94 31.73 -52.84 -30.45
C ALA A 94 30.61 -52.35 -31.38
N GLU A 95 30.35 -53.07 -32.48
CA GLU A 95 29.23 -52.79 -33.38
C GLU A 95 27.88 -53.22 -32.80
N LEU A 96 27.80 -54.43 -32.25
CA LEU A 96 26.54 -55.01 -31.76
C LEU A 96 26.09 -54.42 -30.43
N ARG A 97 27.04 -54.11 -29.55
CA ARG A 97 26.83 -53.62 -28.18
C ARG A 97 27.86 -52.53 -27.84
N PRO A 98 27.72 -51.30 -28.37
CA PRO A 98 28.70 -50.23 -28.18
C PRO A 98 29.04 -49.94 -26.72
N GLN A 99 28.03 -50.02 -25.84
CA GLN A 99 28.12 -49.76 -24.40
C GLN A 99 28.83 -50.88 -23.62
N CYS A 100 28.85 -52.11 -24.12
CA CYS A 100 29.47 -53.24 -23.44
C CYS A 100 30.99 -53.01 -23.34
N ARG A 101 31.58 -53.25 -22.15
CA ARG A 101 33.02 -53.10 -22.00
C ARG A 101 33.77 -54.27 -22.63
N ARG A 102 34.97 -53.97 -23.12
CA ARG A 102 35.74 -54.87 -23.98
C ARG A 102 37.17 -54.84 -23.51
N ALA A 103 37.69 -55.97 -23.06
CA ALA A 103 39.09 -56.09 -22.68
C ALA A 103 39.71 -57.37 -23.26
N VAL A 104 40.98 -57.27 -23.61
CA VAL A 104 41.77 -58.40 -24.12
C VAL A 104 42.60 -59.00 -23.00
N VAL A 105 42.74 -60.32 -22.99
CA VAL A 105 43.71 -61.05 -22.17
C VAL A 105 44.79 -61.60 -23.12
N THR A 106 46.07 -61.26 -22.95
CA THR A 106 47.14 -61.65 -23.89
C THR A 106 48.46 -61.96 -23.19
N GLY A 107 49.14 -63.03 -23.61
CA GLY A 107 50.53 -63.31 -23.22
C GLY A 107 51.58 -62.59 -24.08
N TYR A 108 51.14 -61.90 -25.13
CA TYR A 108 51.99 -61.24 -26.12
C TYR A 108 51.54 -59.79 -26.32
N PRO A 109 51.98 -58.85 -25.45
CA PRO A 109 51.53 -57.46 -25.48
C PRO A 109 52.04 -56.64 -26.69
N GLU A 110 52.93 -57.19 -27.51
CA GLU A 110 53.55 -56.51 -28.67
C GLU A 110 52.98 -56.97 -30.03
N SER A 111 51.77 -57.54 -30.05
CA SER A 111 51.12 -58.02 -31.29
C SER A 111 50.58 -56.86 -32.15
N GLU A 112 50.80 -56.91 -33.47
CA GLU A 112 50.20 -55.96 -34.44
C GLU A 112 48.66 -55.93 -34.35
N ASP A 113 48.02 -57.08 -34.13
CA ASP A 113 46.56 -57.20 -33.99
C ASP A 113 46.03 -56.46 -32.76
N LEU A 114 46.81 -56.45 -31.66
CA LEU A 114 46.46 -55.71 -30.44
C LEU A 114 46.58 -54.20 -30.68
N ILE A 115 47.67 -53.75 -31.28
CA ILE A 115 47.91 -52.33 -31.60
C ILE A 115 46.78 -51.82 -32.50
N LYS A 116 46.39 -52.59 -33.52
CA LYS A 116 45.28 -52.26 -34.39
C LYS A 116 43.96 -52.13 -33.63
N ALA A 117 43.62 -53.10 -32.77
CA ALA A 117 42.38 -53.06 -31.99
C ALA A 117 42.30 -51.90 -30.98
N ILE A 118 43.45 -51.44 -30.46
CA ILE A 118 43.54 -50.22 -29.63
C ILE A 118 43.31 -48.98 -30.49
N ASN A 119 44.00 -48.87 -31.64
CA ASN A 119 43.90 -47.71 -32.53
C ASN A 119 42.50 -47.54 -33.12
N ASP A 120 41.82 -48.65 -33.41
CA ASP A 120 40.44 -48.66 -33.90
C ASP A 120 39.42 -48.37 -32.77
N GLY A 121 39.87 -48.17 -31.52
CA GLY A 121 39.03 -47.79 -30.38
C GLY A 121 38.10 -48.91 -29.90
N HIS A 122 38.34 -50.15 -30.31
CA HIS A 122 37.48 -51.29 -29.96
C HIS A 122 37.73 -51.82 -28.54
N LEU A 123 38.87 -51.49 -27.95
CA LEU A 123 39.31 -51.97 -26.64
C LEU A 123 39.25 -50.87 -25.57
N HIS A 124 38.73 -51.24 -24.40
CA HIS A 124 38.76 -50.38 -23.22
C HIS A 124 39.95 -50.68 -22.31
N TYR A 125 40.46 -51.92 -22.31
CA TYR A 125 41.57 -52.32 -21.45
C TYR A 125 42.34 -53.54 -22.02
N VAL A 126 43.60 -53.68 -21.63
CA VAL A 126 44.48 -54.82 -21.99
C VAL A 126 45.05 -55.47 -20.73
N ILE A 127 44.89 -56.78 -20.61
CA ILE A 127 45.33 -57.59 -19.47
C ILE A 127 46.44 -58.53 -19.95
N THR A 128 47.59 -58.53 -19.28
CA THR A 128 48.74 -59.38 -19.64
C THR A 128 48.75 -60.71 -18.89
N LYS A 129 49.09 -61.81 -19.57
CA LYS A 129 49.33 -63.14 -18.97
C LYS A 129 50.81 -63.26 -18.55
N PRO A 130 51.14 -63.81 -17.36
CA PRO A 130 50.25 -64.28 -16.29
C PRO A 130 49.69 -63.11 -15.45
N TRP A 131 48.38 -63.11 -15.18
CA TRP A 131 47.71 -62.05 -14.43
C TRP A 131 47.74 -62.32 -12.91
N LYS A 132 47.85 -61.25 -12.12
CA LYS A 132 47.63 -61.32 -10.67
C LYS A 132 46.13 -61.32 -10.38
N LEU A 133 45.72 -62.14 -9.40
CA LEU A 133 44.31 -62.35 -9.07
C LEU A 133 43.58 -61.03 -8.70
N GLN A 134 44.23 -60.17 -7.90
CA GLN A 134 43.65 -58.92 -7.41
C GLN A 134 43.49 -57.89 -8.53
N ASP A 135 44.52 -57.72 -9.36
CA ASP A 135 44.54 -56.77 -10.47
C ASP A 135 43.42 -57.08 -11.50
N LEU A 136 43.20 -58.37 -11.80
CA LEU A 136 42.13 -58.81 -12.69
C LEU A 136 40.74 -58.42 -12.17
N VAL A 137 40.47 -58.67 -10.88
CA VAL A 137 39.16 -58.35 -10.28
C VAL A 137 38.93 -56.84 -10.26
N GLN A 138 39.95 -56.05 -9.92
CA GLN A 138 39.85 -54.59 -9.85
C GLN A 138 39.56 -53.97 -11.22
N VAL A 139 40.24 -54.42 -12.27
CA VAL A 139 40.02 -53.96 -13.65
C VAL A 139 38.60 -54.27 -14.10
N VAL A 140 38.12 -55.50 -13.86
CA VAL A 140 36.76 -55.89 -14.25
C VAL A 140 35.71 -55.12 -13.46
N ASP A 141 35.91 -54.89 -12.15
CA ASP A 141 35.02 -54.04 -11.33
C ASP A 141 34.92 -52.61 -11.90
N GLN A 142 36.06 -52.02 -12.29
CA GLN A 142 36.07 -50.68 -12.88
C GLN A 142 35.31 -50.63 -14.20
N LEU A 143 35.52 -51.61 -15.09
CA LEU A 143 34.81 -51.70 -16.37
C LEU A 143 33.29 -51.86 -16.15
N VAL A 144 32.88 -52.77 -15.27
CA VAL A 144 31.45 -52.97 -14.94
C VAL A 144 30.82 -51.73 -14.30
N ARG A 145 31.53 -51.05 -13.38
CA ARG A 145 31.05 -49.80 -12.76
C ARG A 145 30.81 -48.72 -13.82
N THR A 146 31.72 -48.60 -14.78
CA THR A 146 31.62 -47.59 -15.84
C THR A 146 30.48 -47.92 -16.81
N PHE A 147 30.21 -49.20 -17.08
CA PHE A 147 29.02 -49.63 -17.83
C PHE A 147 27.71 -49.23 -17.12
N ARG A 148 27.60 -49.52 -15.82
CA ARG A 148 26.40 -49.18 -15.03
C ARG A 148 26.15 -47.68 -15.00
N LEU A 149 27.17 -46.88 -14.71
CA LEU A 149 27.06 -45.42 -14.67
C LEU A 149 26.61 -44.81 -16.00
N GLU A 150 27.14 -45.28 -17.15
CA GLU A 150 26.71 -44.78 -18.46
C GLU A 150 25.28 -45.19 -18.81
N ARG A 151 24.88 -46.42 -18.45
CA ARG A 151 23.52 -46.91 -18.63
C ARG A 151 22.52 -46.11 -17.78
N ASP A 152 22.86 -45.87 -16.51
CA ASP A 152 22.00 -45.12 -15.58
C ASP A 152 21.90 -43.64 -16.01
N ASN A 153 23.01 -43.03 -16.42
CA ASN A 153 22.97 -41.67 -16.99
C ASN A 153 22.11 -41.58 -18.24
N ALA A 154 22.20 -42.56 -19.16
CA ALA A 154 21.38 -42.59 -20.35
C ALA A 154 19.88 -42.74 -20.01
N ARG A 155 19.55 -43.55 -19.01
CA ARG A 155 18.19 -43.71 -18.48
C ARG A 155 17.67 -42.41 -17.86
N LEU A 156 18.42 -41.82 -16.92
CA LEU A 156 18.04 -40.57 -16.24
C LEU A 156 17.89 -39.41 -17.21
N LEU A 157 18.76 -39.31 -18.23
CA LEU A 157 18.62 -38.33 -19.31
C LEU A 157 17.33 -38.52 -20.12
N GLY A 158 16.89 -39.76 -20.31
CA GLY A 158 15.62 -40.09 -20.93
C GLY A 158 14.42 -39.66 -20.08
N GLU A 159 14.43 -40.02 -18.80
CA GLU A 159 13.39 -39.65 -17.82
C GLU A 159 13.28 -38.13 -17.67
N LEU A 160 14.42 -37.43 -17.54
CA LEU A 160 14.47 -35.98 -17.45
C LEU A 160 13.94 -35.28 -18.71
N ARG A 161 14.21 -35.83 -19.90
CA ARG A 161 13.66 -35.29 -21.16
C ARG A 161 12.15 -35.44 -21.23
N LEU A 162 11.62 -36.59 -20.80
CA LEU A 162 10.18 -36.84 -20.77
C LEU A 162 9.47 -35.93 -19.76
N ALA A 163 10.02 -35.82 -18.55
CA ALA A 163 9.49 -34.94 -17.50
C ALA A 163 9.50 -33.47 -17.94
N ASN A 164 10.58 -32.99 -18.56
CA ASN A 164 10.65 -31.64 -19.11
C ASN A 164 9.64 -31.40 -20.24
N HIS A 165 9.39 -32.41 -21.09
CA HIS A 165 8.36 -32.30 -22.13
C HIS A 165 6.95 -32.18 -21.51
N GLN A 166 6.65 -33.00 -20.50
CA GLN A 166 5.36 -32.95 -19.80
C GLN A 166 5.16 -31.62 -19.07
N LEU A 167 6.20 -31.11 -18.40
CA LEU A 167 6.13 -29.84 -17.68
C LEU A 167 5.85 -28.67 -18.64
N ARG A 168 6.52 -28.64 -19.80
CA ARG A 168 6.28 -27.61 -20.84
C ARG A 168 4.87 -27.66 -21.40
N GLU A 169 4.30 -28.85 -21.52
CA GLU A 169 2.92 -28.99 -22.00
C GLU A 169 1.91 -28.55 -20.95
N HIS A 170 2.12 -28.88 -19.67
CA HIS A 170 1.33 -28.33 -18.56
C HIS A 170 1.41 -26.81 -18.48
N GLU A 171 2.62 -26.24 -18.61
CA GLU A 171 2.84 -24.78 -18.62
C GLU A 171 2.04 -24.10 -19.73
N ARG A 172 2.06 -24.67 -20.96
CA ARG A 172 1.25 -24.15 -22.08
C ARG A 172 -0.25 -24.14 -21.79
N VAL A 173 -0.77 -25.22 -21.21
CA VAL A 173 -2.20 -25.32 -20.87
C VAL A 173 -2.57 -24.32 -19.78
N LEU A 174 -1.72 -24.17 -18.77
CA LEU A 174 -1.96 -23.22 -17.67
C LEU A 174 -1.95 -21.77 -18.16
N VAL A 175 -0.99 -21.42 -19.02
CA VAL A 175 -0.91 -20.08 -19.64
C VAL A 175 -2.17 -19.79 -20.45
N ALA A 176 -2.63 -20.74 -21.27
CA ALA A 176 -3.86 -20.57 -22.05
C ALA A 176 -5.11 -20.40 -21.15
N GLN A 177 -5.18 -21.11 -20.01
CA GLN A 177 -6.26 -20.94 -19.02
C GLN A 177 -6.20 -19.58 -18.34
N LEU A 178 -5.01 -19.09 -17.98
CA LEU A 178 -4.82 -17.76 -17.38
C LEU A 178 -5.18 -16.65 -18.36
N GLU A 179 -4.81 -16.77 -19.64
CA GLU A 179 -5.21 -15.82 -20.69
C GLU A 179 -6.73 -15.84 -20.93
N SER A 180 -7.37 -17.00 -20.82
CA SER A 180 -8.84 -17.10 -20.91
C SER A 180 -9.52 -16.43 -19.72
N ARG A 181 -9.08 -16.72 -18.49
CA ARG A 181 -9.60 -16.08 -17.27
C ARG A 181 -9.33 -14.57 -17.25
N GLY A 182 -8.16 -14.13 -17.73
CA GLY A 182 -7.83 -12.72 -17.88
C GLY A 182 -8.79 -12.00 -18.81
N ARG A 183 -9.13 -12.61 -19.95
CA ARG A 183 -10.15 -12.08 -20.89
C ARG A 183 -11.54 -12.03 -20.26
N GLU A 184 -11.94 -13.04 -19.50
CA GLU A 184 -13.23 -13.06 -18.79
C GLU A 184 -13.32 -11.97 -17.73
N ILE A 185 -12.25 -11.77 -16.94
CA ILE A 185 -12.18 -10.72 -15.93
C ILE A 185 -12.20 -9.34 -16.59
N SER A 186 -11.40 -9.10 -17.65
CA SER A 186 -11.45 -7.84 -18.39
C SER A 186 -12.85 -7.53 -18.93
N ALA A 187 -13.53 -8.52 -19.50
CA ALA A 187 -14.89 -8.37 -20.01
C ALA A 187 -15.94 -8.18 -18.88
N ALA A 188 -15.68 -8.68 -17.68
CA ALA A 188 -16.52 -8.43 -16.51
C ALA A 188 -16.28 -7.02 -15.94
N THR A 189 -15.02 -6.57 -15.87
CA THR A 189 -14.66 -5.21 -15.45
C THR A 189 -15.16 -4.15 -16.42
N GLU A 190 -15.13 -4.39 -17.74
CA GLU A 190 -15.72 -3.46 -18.72
C GLU A 190 -17.24 -3.36 -18.57
N ARG A 191 -17.93 -4.48 -18.27
CA ARG A 191 -19.36 -4.47 -17.97
C ARG A 191 -19.68 -3.71 -16.69
N LEU A 192 -18.87 -3.90 -15.64
CA LEU A 192 -19.01 -3.14 -14.39
C LEU A 192 -18.71 -1.65 -14.60
N ALA A 193 -17.71 -1.30 -15.40
CA ALA A 193 -17.42 0.08 -15.77
C ALA A 193 -18.57 0.70 -16.59
N GLN A 194 -19.16 -0.03 -17.54
CA GLN A 194 -20.34 0.43 -18.28
C GLN A 194 -21.57 0.58 -17.38
N MET A 195 -21.78 -0.33 -16.43
CA MET A 195 -22.84 -0.18 -15.42
C MET A 195 -22.57 0.98 -14.45
N GLY A 196 -21.31 1.22 -14.10
CA GLY A 196 -20.86 2.40 -13.34
C GLY A 196 -21.17 3.70 -14.09
N ILE A 197 -20.87 3.76 -15.39
CA ILE A 197 -21.22 4.90 -16.26
C ILE A 197 -22.74 5.08 -16.37
N GLN A 198 -23.52 3.99 -16.37
CA GLN A 198 -25.00 4.07 -16.37
C GLN A 198 -25.58 4.49 -15.01
N LEU A 199 -24.92 4.15 -13.90
CA LEU A 199 -25.27 4.62 -12.56
C LEU A 199 -24.86 6.09 -12.37
N ASP A 200 -23.73 6.52 -12.92
CA ASP A 200 -23.31 7.93 -12.95
C ASP A 200 -24.22 8.80 -13.83
N ALA A 201 -24.79 8.23 -14.90
CA ALA A 201 -25.82 8.91 -15.68
C ALA A 201 -27.09 9.21 -14.87
N LEU A 202 -27.33 8.48 -13.77
CA LEU A 202 -28.45 8.72 -12.83
C LEU A 202 -28.11 9.73 -11.72
N THR A 203 -26.84 10.14 -11.55
CA THR A 203 -26.39 11.09 -10.50
C THR A 203 -26.12 12.52 -11.02
N LEU A 204 -26.17 12.72 -12.34
CA LEU A 204 -25.95 14.03 -12.97
C LEU A 204 -27.17 14.95 -12.95
N ARG A 205 -28.38 14.42 -12.74
CA ARG A 205 -29.63 15.18 -12.80
C ARG A 205 -30.37 15.16 -11.46
N ASP A 206 -30.92 16.30 -11.06
CA ASP A 206 -31.76 16.44 -9.87
C ASP A 206 -33.08 15.70 -10.07
N GLY A 207 -33.39 14.77 -9.17
CA GLY A 207 -34.57 13.89 -9.29
C GLY A 207 -35.91 14.62 -9.22
N LEU A 208 -35.94 15.87 -8.71
CA LEU A 208 -37.15 16.68 -8.63
C LEU A 208 -37.34 17.57 -9.86
N THR A 209 -36.29 18.27 -10.29
CA THR A 209 -36.36 19.32 -11.32
C THR A 209 -35.84 18.90 -12.70
N GLY A 210 -35.10 17.79 -12.80
CA GLY A 210 -34.44 17.36 -14.04
C GLY A 210 -33.26 18.24 -14.48
N LEU A 211 -32.88 19.24 -13.67
CA LEU A 211 -31.70 20.08 -13.88
C LEU A 211 -30.41 19.34 -13.54
N TYR A 212 -29.24 19.90 -13.86
CA TYR A 212 -27.99 19.34 -13.35
C TYR A 212 -27.92 19.40 -11.82
N THR A 213 -27.29 18.40 -11.20
CA THR A 213 -26.99 18.41 -9.76
C THR A 213 -25.85 19.37 -9.45
N HIS A 214 -25.72 19.77 -8.17
CA HIS A 214 -24.59 20.56 -7.68
C HIS A 214 -23.23 19.99 -8.11
N ARG A 215 -23.05 18.67 -8.00
CA ARG A 215 -21.82 17.97 -8.39
C ARG A 215 -21.54 18.11 -9.90
N ALA A 216 -22.56 17.86 -10.73
CA ALA A 216 -22.43 17.99 -12.19
C ALA A 216 -22.13 19.44 -12.62
N PHE A 217 -22.68 20.42 -11.91
CA PHE A 217 -22.39 21.83 -12.15
C PHE A 217 -20.93 22.19 -11.84
N GLN A 218 -20.41 21.76 -10.69
CA GLN A 218 -19.02 22.04 -10.27
C GLN A 218 -17.98 21.50 -11.27
N GLU A 219 -18.21 20.30 -11.80
CA GLU A 219 -17.34 19.71 -12.83
C GLU A 219 -17.37 20.56 -14.12
N ARG A 220 -18.56 20.95 -14.58
CA ARG A 220 -18.72 21.79 -15.78
C ARG A 220 -18.18 23.20 -15.64
N LEU A 221 -18.32 23.81 -14.45
CA LEU A 221 -17.81 25.14 -14.16
C LEU A 221 -16.29 25.19 -14.37
N ARG A 222 -15.56 24.18 -13.89
CA ARG A 222 -14.10 24.07 -14.07
C ARG A 222 -13.72 23.90 -15.54
N GLU A 223 -14.41 23.00 -16.26
CA GLU A 223 -14.16 22.74 -17.68
C GLU A 223 -14.36 23.98 -18.56
N GLU A 224 -15.49 24.66 -18.41
CA GLU A 224 -15.83 25.82 -19.24
C GLU A 224 -15.01 27.06 -18.85
N CYS A 225 -14.67 27.24 -17.57
CA CYS A 225 -13.76 28.30 -17.14
C CYS A 225 -12.36 28.12 -17.73
N ALA A 226 -11.82 26.88 -17.70
CA ALA A 226 -10.52 26.58 -18.30
C ALA A 226 -10.54 26.83 -19.82
N ARG A 227 -11.64 26.50 -20.50
CA ARG A 227 -11.84 26.78 -21.93
C ARG A 227 -11.91 28.28 -22.21
N ALA A 228 -12.72 29.02 -21.46
CA ALA A 228 -12.89 30.47 -21.59
C ALA A 228 -11.56 31.22 -21.43
N LEU A 229 -10.77 30.86 -20.40
CA LEU A 229 -9.44 31.42 -20.16
C LEU A 229 -8.45 31.07 -21.29
N ARG A 230 -8.42 29.80 -21.74
CA ARG A 230 -7.54 29.33 -22.81
C ARG A 230 -7.79 30.04 -24.15
N TYR A 231 -9.05 30.30 -24.48
CA TYR A 231 -9.43 30.92 -25.76
C TYR A 231 -9.77 32.41 -25.65
N SER A 232 -9.61 33.03 -24.47
CA SER A 232 -9.97 34.42 -24.19
C SER A 232 -11.42 34.75 -24.59
N GLN A 233 -12.35 33.82 -24.31
CA GLN A 233 -13.77 34.01 -24.56
C GLN A 233 -14.47 34.50 -23.28
N PRO A 234 -15.44 35.43 -23.37
CA PRO A 234 -16.19 35.87 -22.20
C PRO A 234 -17.08 34.73 -21.69
N MET A 235 -17.28 34.64 -20.38
CA MET A 235 -18.20 33.67 -19.78
C MET A 235 -18.90 34.34 -18.60
N SER A 236 -20.16 34.02 -18.36
CA SER A 236 -20.91 34.58 -17.24
C SER A 236 -21.60 33.51 -16.42
N LEU A 237 -21.71 33.78 -15.12
CA LEU A 237 -22.38 32.94 -14.14
C LEU A 237 -23.47 33.75 -13.45
N MET A 238 -24.65 33.16 -13.30
CA MET A 238 -25.70 33.69 -12.44
C MET A 238 -26.13 32.69 -11.38
N ILE A 239 -26.43 33.21 -10.18
CA ILE A 239 -27.06 32.45 -9.09
C ILE A 239 -28.41 33.12 -8.82
N ALA A 240 -29.48 32.33 -8.83
CA ALA A 240 -30.85 32.76 -8.61
C ALA A 240 -31.43 32.06 -7.37
N ASP A 241 -32.09 32.82 -6.51
CA ASP A 241 -32.73 32.33 -5.28
C ASP A 241 -34.20 32.72 -5.27
N ILE A 242 -35.05 31.79 -4.84
CA ILE A 242 -36.51 32.01 -4.76
C ILE A 242 -36.84 32.81 -3.49
N ASP A 243 -37.34 34.04 -3.68
CA ASP A 243 -37.66 34.91 -2.56
C ASP A 243 -38.83 34.35 -1.74
N GLY A 244 -38.64 34.17 -0.43
CA GLY A 244 -39.70 33.79 0.51
C GLY A 244 -40.17 32.33 0.40
N PHE A 245 -39.38 31.43 -0.20
CA PHE A 245 -39.74 30.04 -0.42
C PHE A 245 -39.98 29.24 0.88
N ALA A 246 -39.22 29.50 1.95
CA ALA A 246 -39.46 28.90 3.27
C ALA A 246 -40.87 29.19 3.80
N THR A 247 -41.38 30.42 3.61
CA THR A 247 -42.73 30.81 3.99
C THR A 247 -43.79 30.08 3.17
N VAL A 248 -43.52 29.82 1.89
CA VAL A 248 -44.40 29.04 1.03
C VAL A 248 -44.51 27.59 1.49
N ASN A 249 -43.38 26.95 1.82
CA ASN A 249 -43.38 25.59 2.36
C ASN A 249 -44.12 25.50 3.69
N TYR A 250 -44.00 26.53 4.53
CA TYR A 250 -44.70 26.61 5.81
C TYR A 250 -46.22 26.79 5.63
N ASP A 251 -46.64 27.66 4.71
CA ASP A 251 -48.06 28.02 4.52
C ASP A 251 -48.85 27.01 3.69
N LEU A 252 -48.23 26.41 2.66
CA LEU A 252 -48.90 25.62 1.63
C LEU A 252 -48.40 24.17 1.55
N GLY A 253 -47.37 23.83 2.32
CA GLY A 253 -46.80 22.48 2.40
C GLY A 253 -45.77 22.19 1.31
N TYR A 254 -44.89 21.22 1.60
CA TYR A 254 -43.75 20.86 0.76
C TYR A 254 -44.13 20.37 -0.65
N GLN A 255 -45.31 19.78 -0.84
CA GLN A 255 -45.77 19.34 -2.17
C GLN A 255 -46.00 20.53 -3.12
N VAL A 256 -46.54 21.64 -2.61
CA VAL A 256 -46.73 22.88 -3.39
C VAL A 256 -45.37 23.54 -3.65
N GLY A 257 -44.46 23.50 -2.68
CA GLY A 257 -43.07 23.93 -2.87
C GLY A 257 -42.34 23.16 -3.96
N ASP A 258 -42.49 21.84 -4.00
CA ASP A 258 -41.91 20.98 -5.02
C ASP A 258 -42.46 21.27 -6.43
N ASP A 259 -43.76 21.57 -6.52
CA ASP A 259 -44.39 21.99 -7.79
C ASP A 259 -43.86 23.35 -8.26
N ILE A 260 -43.64 24.30 -7.33
CA ILE A 260 -43.04 25.61 -7.62
C ILE A 260 -41.59 25.46 -8.12
N LEU A 261 -40.80 24.61 -7.47
CA LEU A 261 -39.42 24.31 -7.89
C LEU A 261 -39.38 23.72 -9.31
N ARG A 262 -40.29 22.79 -9.63
CA ARG A 262 -40.43 22.24 -10.99
C ARG A 262 -40.82 23.31 -12.01
N ARG A 263 -41.71 24.23 -11.65
CA ARG A 263 -42.16 25.30 -12.57
C ARG A 263 -41.06 26.31 -12.84
N ILE A 264 -40.31 26.71 -11.80
CA ILE A 264 -39.16 27.61 -11.95
C ILE A 264 -38.04 26.95 -12.74
N ALA A 265 -37.76 25.67 -12.53
CA ALA A 265 -36.79 24.93 -13.34
C ALA A 265 -37.13 24.95 -14.84
N VAL A 266 -38.42 24.83 -15.19
CA VAL A 266 -38.89 24.96 -16.58
C VAL A 266 -38.66 26.38 -17.11
N VAL A 267 -39.01 27.43 -16.35
CA VAL A 267 -38.78 28.83 -16.76
C VAL A 267 -37.30 29.14 -16.97
N LEU A 268 -36.41 28.54 -16.18
CA LEU A 268 -34.96 28.68 -16.33
C LEU A 268 -34.39 27.88 -17.52
N GLN A 269 -35.14 26.91 -18.06
CA GLN A 269 -34.76 26.07 -19.21
C GLN A 269 -35.40 26.51 -20.54
N GLU A 270 -36.66 26.94 -20.52
CA GLU A 270 -37.47 27.32 -21.68
C GLU A 270 -37.56 28.85 -21.80
N ASP A 271 -36.93 29.42 -22.84
CA ASP A 271 -37.09 30.83 -23.23
C ASP A 271 -37.76 30.85 -24.62
N GLU A 272 -39.06 31.19 -24.68
CA GLU A 272 -39.86 31.22 -25.92
C GLU A 272 -39.55 32.49 -26.76
N SER A 273 -38.43 32.52 -27.51
CA SER A 273 -38.25 33.31 -28.76
C SER A 273 -36.87 33.09 -29.43
N PRO A 274 -36.71 33.42 -30.74
CA PRO A 274 -36.15 32.53 -31.78
C PRO A 274 -34.63 32.34 -31.81
N ASP A 275 -33.88 32.94 -30.89
CA ASP A 275 -32.47 32.64 -30.69
C ASP A 275 -32.35 31.73 -29.48
N ARG A 276 -32.44 30.42 -29.75
CA ARG A 276 -32.37 29.31 -28.78
C ARG A 276 -31.37 29.60 -27.64
N VAL A 277 -31.67 29.09 -26.44
CA VAL A 277 -30.65 28.69 -25.47
C VAL A 277 -29.59 27.93 -26.26
N ARG A 278 -28.38 28.47 -26.38
CA ARG A 278 -27.29 27.74 -27.03
C ARG A 278 -27.19 26.41 -26.28
N GLY A 279 -27.02 25.29 -26.98
CA GLY A 279 -26.81 23.99 -26.32
C GLY A 279 -25.60 23.93 -25.37
N SER A 280 -24.88 25.05 -25.24
CA SER A 280 -23.77 25.31 -24.31
C SER A 280 -24.19 25.84 -22.93
N ASP A 281 -25.40 26.40 -22.75
CA ASP A 281 -25.78 26.96 -21.45
C ASP A 281 -26.19 25.85 -20.48
N ILE A 282 -25.72 25.93 -19.25
CA ILE A 282 -25.85 24.87 -18.25
C ILE A 282 -26.67 25.39 -17.07
N VAL A 283 -27.79 24.71 -16.82
CA VAL A 283 -28.76 25.04 -15.76
C VAL A 283 -28.74 23.96 -14.69
N ALA A 284 -28.49 24.34 -13.44
CA ALA A 284 -28.36 23.45 -12.31
C ALA A 284 -29.19 23.89 -11.11
N ARG A 285 -29.63 22.93 -10.30
CA ARG A 285 -30.16 23.19 -8.96
C ARG A 285 -29.00 23.06 -7.96
N TYR A 286 -28.62 24.16 -7.35
CA TYR A 286 -27.39 24.26 -6.57
C TYR A 286 -27.60 23.91 -5.11
N SER A 287 -28.70 24.37 -4.53
CA SER A 287 -29.17 24.04 -3.19
C SER A 287 -30.70 24.15 -3.16
N GLY A 288 -31.36 23.79 -2.06
CA GLY A 288 -32.83 23.60 -1.97
C GLY A 288 -33.68 24.58 -2.80
N GLU A 289 -33.47 25.88 -2.66
CA GLU A 289 -34.20 26.96 -3.35
C GLU A 289 -33.34 27.79 -4.32
N GLU A 290 -32.08 27.37 -4.54
CA GLU A 290 -31.09 28.10 -5.34
C GLU A 290 -30.79 27.38 -6.66
N PHE A 291 -30.76 28.17 -7.73
CA PHE A 291 -30.48 27.73 -9.09
C PHE A 291 -29.28 28.47 -9.65
N VAL A 292 -28.53 27.80 -10.51
CA VAL A 292 -27.34 28.38 -11.12
C VAL A 292 -27.39 28.19 -12.64
N LEU A 293 -27.03 29.26 -13.36
CA LEU A 293 -26.89 29.27 -14.81
C LEU A 293 -25.47 29.64 -15.18
N LEU A 294 -24.81 28.74 -15.88
CA LEU A 294 -23.51 28.95 -16.51
C LEU A 294 -23.70 29.22 -18.00
N MET A 295 -23.16 30.33 -18.47
CA MET A 295 -23.34 30.82 -19.84
C MET A 295 -21.97 31.04 -20.49
N PRO A 296 -21.43 30.01 -21.17
CA PRO A 296 -20.21 30.14 -21.97
C PRO A 296 -20.39 31.17 -23.10
N GLU A 297 -19.30 31.82 -23.50
CA GLU A 297 -19.30 32.82 -24.59
C GLU A 297 -20.29 33.99 -24.40
N THR A 298 -20.63 34.30 -23.16
CA THR A 298 -21.62 35.33 -22.80
C THR A 298 -20.96 36.41 -21.97
N ASP A 299 -20.98 37.64 -22.48
CA ASP A 299 -20.45 38.80 -21.76
C ASP A 299 -21.41 39.33 -20.68
N LYS A 300 -20.91 40.24 -19.84
CA LYS A 300 -21.64 40.79 -18.70
C LYS A 300 -22.94 41.50 -19.09
N ALA A 301 -23.01 42.14 -20.26
CA ALA A 301 -24.19 42.86 -20.72
C ALA A 301 -25.27 41.90 -21.24
N GLN A 302 -24.87 40.84 -21.93
CA GLN A 302 -25.76 39.76 -22.37
C GLN A 302 -26.31 38.98 -21.18
N ALA A 303 -25.46 38.66 -20.21
CA ALA A 303 -25.85 38.00 -18.96
C ALA A 303 -26.90 38.81 -18.18
N LEU A 304 -26.74 40.14 -18.12
CA LEU A 304 -27.69 41.05 -17.49
C LEU A 304 -29.07 41.00 -18.18
N THR A 305 -29.07 41.04 -19.52
CA THR A 305 -30.30 40.99 -20.31
C THR A 305 -31.04 39.68 -20.07
N LYS A 306 -30.32 38.57 -20.00
CA LYS A 306 -30.89 37.24 -19.73
C LYS A 306 -31.40 37.12 -18.29
N ALA A 307 -30.64 37.58 -17.30
CA ALA A 307 -31.07 37.57 -15.89
C ALA A 307 -32.35 38.39 -15.66
N ALA A 308 -32.45 39.58 -16.28
CA ALA A 308 -33.66 40.41 -16.17
C ALA A 308 -34.90 39.71 -16.77
N ARG A 309 -34.74 39.06 -17.93
CA ARG A 309 -35.81 38.28 -18.57
C ARG A 309 -36.25 37.10 -17.71
N LEU A 310 -35.32 36.33 -17.15
CA LEU A 310 -35.65 35.18 -16.29
C LEU A 310 -36.38 35.62 -15.02
N ARG A 311 -35.94 36.71 -14.39
CA ARG A 311 -36.65 37.31 -13.25
C ARG A 311 -38.08 37.68 -13.62
N ASP A 312 -38.27 38.40 -14.73
CA ASP A 312 -39.60 38.84 -15.17
C ASP A 312 -40.48 37.65 -15.56
N GLY A 313 -39.90 36.63 -16.20
CA GLY A 313 -40.55 35.37 -16.55
C GLY A 313 -41.08 34.62 -15.33
N VAL A 314 -40.30 34.52 -14.26
CA VAL A 314 -40.77 33.91 -13.00
C VAL A 314 -41.89 34.73 -12.37
N ALA A 315 -41.81 36.06 -12.42
CA ALA A 315 -42.82 36.94 -11.82
C ALA A 315 -44.19 36.87 -12.50
N ILE A 316 -44.25 36.57 -13.79
CA ILE A 316 -45.50 36.45 -14.57
C ILE A 316 -46.00 35.01 -14.72
N THR A 317 -45.22 34.03 -14.29
CA THR A 317 -45.59 32.61 -14.41
C THR A 317 -46.68 32.26 -13.40
N ASP A 318 -47.75 31.63 -13.89
CA ASP A 318 -48.78 31.07 -13.02
C ASP A 318 -48.18 29.96 -12.15
N MET A 319 -48.07 30.23 -10.85
CA MET A 319 -47.56 29.28 -9.86
C MET A 319 -48.69 28.51 -9.16
N PRO A 320 -48.43 27.26 -8.73
CA PRO A 320 -49.32 26.48 -7.89
C PRO A 320 -49.84 27.29 -6.69
N GLY A 321 -51.15 27.21 -6.43
CA GLY A 321 -51.79 27.96 -5.34
C GLY A 321 -52.09 29.44 -5.64
N GLY A 322 -51.85 29.92 -6.86
CA GLY A 322 -52.22 31.28 -7.29
C GLY A 322 -51.38 32.40 -6.69
N ARG A 323 -50.21 32.08 -6.11
CA ARG A 323 -49.25 33.06 -5.58
C ARG A 323 -48.32 33.57 -6.68
N SER A 324 -47.98 34.85 -6.64
CA SER A 324 -46.85 35.39 -7.41
C SER A 324 -45.54 35.08 -6.69
N MET A 325 -44.56 34.52 -7.40
CA MET A 325 -43.21 34.28 -6.88
C MET A 325 -42.22 35.22 -7.54
N SER A 326 -41.16 35.61 -6.83
CA SER A 326 -40.04 36.37 -7.38
C SER A 326 -38.72 35.65 -7.11
N ILE A 327 -37.73 35.95 -7.94
CA ILE A 327 -36.36 35.47 -7.75
C ILE A 327 -35.39 36.65 -7.65
N SER A 328 -34.44 36.53 -6.73
CA SER A 328 -33.28 37.42 -6.65
C SER A 328 -32.10 36.77 -7.37
N ILE A 329 -31.38 37.53 -8.21
CA ILE A 329 -30.32 37.02 -9.07
C ILE A 329 -29.02 37.81 -8.87
N GLY A 330 -27.93 37.12 -8.59
CA GLY A 330 -26.56 37.64 -8.62
C GLY A 330 -25.86 37.25 -9.92
N VAL A 331 -25.16 38.19 -10.57
CA VAL A 331 -24.44 37.95 -11.84
C VAL A 331 -22.97 38.32 -11.70
N SER A 332 -22.09 37.47 -12.24
CA SER A 332 -20.65 37.71 -12.36
C SER A 332 -20.12 37.20 -13.71
N SER A 333 -19.00 37.74 -14.18
CA SER A 333 -18.43 37.40 -15.48
C SER A 333 -16.91 37.21 -15.46
N LEU A 334 -16.41 36.29 -16.28
CA LEU A 334 -15.01 36.20 -16.65
C LEU A 334 -14.75 36.97 -17.95
N PRO A 335 -13.62 37.71 -18.06
CA PRO A 335 -12.60 37.93 -17.02
C PRO A 335 -12.87 39.13 -16.10
N ASP A 336 -14.03 39.79 -16.23
CA ASP A 336 -14.29 41.11 -15.63
C ASP A 336 -14.36 41.11 -14.09
N ASP A 337 -14.94 40.07 -13.51
CA ASP A 337 -15.26 39.97 -12.07
C ASP A 337 -14.43 38.89 -11.34
N ALA A 338 -13.82 37.97 -12.09
CA ALA A 338 -13.05 36.84 -11.57
C ALA A 338 -11.98 36.37 -12.56
N ALA A 339 -11.06 35.52 -12.10
CA ALA A 339 -9.99 34.93 -12.92
C ALA A 339 -9.97 33.39 -12.89
N ASP A 340 -10.81 32.77 -12.06
CA ASP A 340 -10.86 31.33 -11.83
C ASP A 340 -12.30 30.91 -11.45
N PRO A 341 -12.60 29.59 -11.44
CA PRO A 341 -13.94 29.07 -11.14
C PRO A 341 -14.48 29.48 -9.77
N GLU A 342 -13.62 29.47 -8.74
CA GLU A 342 -14.01 29.71 -7.34
C GLU A 342 -14.30 31.20 -7.11
N GLY A 343 -13.47 32.07 -7.68
CA GLY A 343 -13.67 33.52 -7.68
C GLY A 343 -14.95 33.92 -8.42
N LEU A 344 -15.28 33.26 -9.54
CA LEU A 344 -16.51 33.53 -10.28
C LEU A 344 -17.75 33.19 -9.46
N LEU A 345 -17.75 32.03 -8.80
CA LEU A 345 -18.83 31.61 -7.93
C LEU A 345 -18.98 32.55 -6.72
N THR A 346 -17.88 32.87 -6.05
CA THR A 346 -17.88 33.77 -4.89
C THR A 346 -18.37 35.18 -5.25
N ALA A 347 -17.99 35.69 -6.43
CA ALA A 347 -18.47 36.97 -6.94
C ALA A 347 -19.98 36.94 -7.22
N ALA A 348 -20.51 35.86 -7.79
CA ALA A 348 -21.94 35.70 -8.02
C ALA A 348 -22.75 35.61 -6.70
N GLU A 349 -22.22 34.94 -5.67
CA GLU A 349 -22.84 34.87 -4.33
C GLU A 349 -22.83 36.23 -3.63
N ALA A 350 -21.74 37.00 -3.74
CA ALA A 350 -21.66 38.37 -3.24
C ALA A 350 -22.68 39.28 -3.95
N ALA A 351 -22.83 39.13 -5.27
CA ALA A 351 -23.84 39.84 -6.06
C ALA A 351 -25.27 39.45 -5.62
N LEU A 352 -25.55 38.16 -5.39
CA LEU A 352 -26.86 37.70 -4.93
C LEU A 352 -27.22 38.29 -3.55
N ARG A 353 -26.26 38.34 -2.61
CA ARG A 353 -26.45 39.02 -1.32
C ARG A 353 -26.73 40.51 -1.49
N GLY A 354 -26.10 41.17 -2.46
CA GLY A 354 -26.44 42.54 -2.85
C GLY A 354 -27.87 42.68 -3.39
N ALA A 355 -28.33 41.74 -4.24
CA ALA A 355 -29.71 41.71 -4.73
C ALA A 355 -30.72 41.58 -3.57
N LYS A 356 -30.51 40.62 -2.67
CA LYS A 356 -31.40 40.38 -1.51
C LYS A 356 -31.46 41.59 -0.56
N ARG A 357 -30.35 42.33 -0.37
CA ARG A 357 -30.33 43.58 0.41
C ARG A 357 -31.17 44.70 -0.21
N GLY A 358 -31.33 44.69 -1.54
CA GLY A 358 -32.18 45.64 -2.26
C GLY A 358 -33.68 45.33 -2.17
N GLY A 359 -34.07 44.18 -1.63
CA GLY A 359 -35.44 43.67 -1.64
C GLY A 359 -35.68 42.61 -2.73
N PRO A 360 -36.81 41.87 -2.67
CA PRO A 360 -37.08 40.73 -3.53
C PRO A 360 -37.24 41.13 -5.01
N GLY A 361 -37.02 40.17 -5.92
CA GLY A 361 -37.21 40.36 -7.36
C GLY A 361 -36.18 41.29 -7.99
N ARG A 362 -34.90 41.14 -7.65
CA ARG A 362 -33.83 42.01 -8.16
C ARG A 362 -32.72 41.24 -8.85
N VAL A 363 -32.11 41.89 -9.83
CA VAL A 363 -30.85 41.43 -10.44
C VAL A 363 -29.77 42.39 -9.98
N HIS A 364 -28.68 41.87 -9.41
CA HIS A 364 -27.53 42.64 -9.00
C HIS A 364 -26.26 42.04 -9.60
N PHE A 365 -25.36 42.91 -10.06
CA PHE A 365 -24.09 42.49 -10.63
C PHE A 365 -23.01 42.61 -9.58
N PHE A 366 -21.99 41.77 -9.70
CA PHE A 366 -20.81 41.94 -8.88
C PHE A 366 -20.15 43.29 -9.22
N SER A 367 -19.98 44.10 -8.19
CA SER A 367 -19.22 45.34 -8.23
C SER A 367 -18.13 45.32 -7.16
N ALA A 368 -17.04 46.06 -7.38
CA ALA A 368 -15.93 46.14 -6.43
C ALA A 368 -16.34 46.64 -5.01
N GLY A 369 -17.53 47.24 -4.87
CA GLY A 369 -18.10 47.65 -3.59
C GLY A 369 -18.84 46.54 -2.83
N ASP A 370 -19.20 45.43 -3.49
CA ASP A 370 -19.92 44.31 -2.86
C ASP A 370 -18.99 43.43 -2.02
N ASP A 371 -17.73 43.28 -2.45
CA ASP A 371 -16.65 42.67 -1.68
C ASP A 371 -15.26 43.27 -2.05
N PRO A 372 -14.72 44.18 -1.22
CA PRO A 372 -13.43 44.84 -1.47
C PRO A 372 -12.20 43.90 -1.42
N SER A 373 -12.37 42.67 -0.91
CA SER A 373 -11.29 41.67 -0.88
C SER A 373 -11.13 40.96 -2.23
N LEU A 374 -12.26 40.70 -2.91
CA LEU A 374 -12.30 40.13 -4.27
C LEU A 374 -11.85 41.14 -5.34
N ALA A 375 -12.16 42.44 -5.19
CA ALA A 375 -11.66 43.48 -6.09
C ALA A 375 -10.11 43.58 -6.12
N ARG A 376 -9.46 43.27 -4.99
CA ARG A 376 -7.99 43.18 -4.88
C ARG A 376 -7.43 41.91 -5.52
N ALA A 377 -8.22 40.83 -5.58
CA ALA A 377 -7.86 39.60 -6.29
C ALA A 377 -8.03 39.76 -7.81
N ALA A 378 -9.11 40.38 -8.28
CA ALA A 378 -9.35 40.68 -9.70
C ALA A 378 -8.40 41.75 -10.27
N SER A 379 -7.96 42.72 -9.45
CA SER A 379 -6.95 43.73 -9.84
C SER A 379 -5.51 43.22 -9.82
N ARG A 380 -5.26 41.97 -9.41
CA ARG A 380 -3.99 41.30 -9.71
C ARG A 380 -4.00 40.89 -11.18
N GLN A 381 -3.84 41.89 -12.06
CA GLN A 381 -3.26 41.66 -13.38
C GLN A 381 -1.99 40.82 -13.18
N PHE A 382 -1.97 39.65 -13.80
CA PHE A 382 -0.79 38.82 -14.07
C PHE A 382 0.45 39.22 -13.27
N THR A 383 0.46 38.90 -11.97
CA THR A 383 1.74 38.44 -11.44
C THR A 383 1.88 37.09 -12.10
N GLN A 384 2.76 37.03 -13.10
CA GLN A 384 3.17 35.79 -13.75
C GLN A 384 3.12 34.69 -12.69
N LEU A 385 2.22 33.71 -12.87
CA LEU A 385 2.54 32.36 -12.38
C LEU A 385 4.00 32.17 -12.78
N PRO A 386 4.92 31.83 -11.84
CA PRO A 386 6.28 31.53 -12.23
C PRO A 386 6.15 30.56 -13.41
N GLN A 387 6.81 30.90 -14.52
CA GLN A 387 6.72 30.11 -15.74
C GLN A 387 7.02 28.65 -15.37
N LEU A 388 5.98 27.82 -15.28
CA LEU A 388 6.06 26.36 -15.25
C LEU A 388 6.56 25.88 -16.62
N ASP A 389 7.71 26.36 -17.09
CA ASP A 389 8.07 26.25 -18.50
C ASP A 389 9.60 26.21 -18.71
N ARG A 390 10.31 25.52 -17.82
CA ARG A 390 11.70 25.12 -18.12
C ARG A 390 11.77 24.21 -19.35
N PHE A 391 10.75 23.38 -19.57
CA PHE A 391 10.66 22.48 -20.73
C PHE A 391 9.31 22.58 -21.43
N ARG A 392 9.35 22.71 -22.77
CA ARG A 392 8.16 22.75 -23.61
C ARG A 392 7.42 21.40 -23.61
N PRO A 393 6.10 21.39 -23.84
CA PRO A 393 5.35 20.16 -24.07
C PRO A 393 5.92 19.35 -25.23
N TYR A 394 5.89 18.03 -25.11
CA TYR A 394 6.40 17.10 -26.13
C TYR A 394 5.79 17.34 -27.53
N GLN A 395 4.51 17.70 -27.60
CA GLN A 395 3.82 17.98 -28.86
C GLN A 395 4.44 19.14 -29.63
N GLU A 396 4.91 20.18 -28.94
CA GLU A 396 5.57 21.34 -29.56
C GLU A 396 6.97 21.00 -30.08
N ARG A 397 7.60 19.98 -29.51
CA ARG A 397 8.93 19.49 -29.88
C ARG A 397 8.91 18.31 -30.84
N MET A 398 7.72 17.94 -31.35
CA MET A 398 7.54 16.79 -32.24
C MET A 398 8.48 16.81 -33.45
N ASN A 399 8.70 17.98 -34.05
CA ASN A 399 9.59 18.12 -35.23
C ASN A 399 11.05 17.75 -34.91
N GLU A 400 11.51 18.04 -33.70
CA GLU A 400 12.88 17.74 -33.27
C GLU A 400 13.01 16.25 -32.94
N VAL A 401 12.00 15.68 -32.29
CA VAL A 401 11.90 14.25 -31.97
C VAL A 401 11.91 13.41 -33.25
N THR A 402 11.12 13.79 -34.27
CA THR A 402 11.09 13.09 -35.55
C THR A 402 12.38 13.28 -36.34
N ALA A 403 13.04 14.43 -36.23
CA ALA A 403 14.35 14.66 -36.84
C ALA A 403 15.42 13.70 -36.29
N ILE A 404 15.47 13.49 -34.97
CA ILE A 404 16.38 12.52 -34.34
C ILE A 404 16.10 11.10 -34.85
N LEU A 405 14.82 10.69 -34.85
CA LEU A 405 14.42 9.37 -35.34
C LEU A 405 14.81 9.14 -36.80
N MET A 406 14.66 10.16 -37.65
CA MET A 406 15.01 10.09 -39.08
C MET A 406 16.51 10.04 -39.30
N ARG A 407 17.28 10.83 -38.55
CA ARG A 407 18.74 10.86 -38.61
C ARG A 407 19.34 9.52 -38.16
N ASP A 408 18.88 9.01 -37.04
CA ASP A 408 19.59 7.95 -36.31
C ASP A 408 18.89 6.59 -36.32
N ARG A 409 17.73 6.48 -37.01
CA ARG A 409 16.99 5.23 -37.28
C ARG A 409 16.54 4.47 -36.02
N SER A 410 16.66 5.07 -34.84
CA SER A 410 16.18 4.56 -33.57
C SER A 410 15.98 5.72 -32.61
N LEU A 411 15.10 5.52 -31.62
CA LEU A 411 14.82 6.53 -30.62
C LEU A 411 14.47 5.83 -29.30
N SER A 412 15.00 6.34 -28.19
CA SER A 412 14.65 5.85 -26.85
C SER A 412 14.04 6.97 -26.02
N CYS A 413 13.18 6.62 -25.07
CA CYS A 413 12.51 7.58 -24.21
C CYS A 413 12.40 7.04 -22.79
N LEU A 414 12.61 7.92 -21.82
CA LEU A 414 12.23 7.71 -20.44
C LEU A 414 11.01 8.58 -20.13
N LEU A 415 10.05 8.06 -19.39
CA LEU A 415 8.96 8.83 -18.81
C LEU A 415 9.17 8.88 -17.30
N VAL A 416 9.45 10.08 -16.78
CA VAL A 416 9.50 10.37 -15.35
C VAL A 416 8.09 10.78 -14.93
N ASP A 417 7.41 9.88 -14.23
CA ASP A 417 5.99 10.03 -13.91
C ASP A 417 5.82 10.53 -12.47
N LEU A 418 5.30 11.75 -12.36
CA LEU A 418 5.07 12.50 -11.11
C LEU A 418 3.59 12.52 -10.71
N SER A 419 2.69 11.88 -11.47
CA SER A 419 1.23 11.92 -11.24
C SER A 419 0.78 11.60 -9.81
N ARG A 420 1.57 10.81 -9.06
CA ARG A 420 1.29 10.49 -7.64
C ARG A 420 1.40 11.69 -6.70
N LEU A 421 2.13 12.74 -7.11
CA LEU A 421 2.31 13.96 -6.34
C LEU A 421 1.16 14.96 -6.52
N HIS A 422 0.11 14.63 -7.30
CA HIS A 422 -1.09 15.45 -7.41
C HIS A 422 -1.78 15.68 -6.05
N ARG A 423 -1.61 14.77 -5.07
CA ARG A 423 -2.09 14.99 -3.70
C ARG A 423 -1.52 16.25 -3.04
N VAL A 424 -0.31 16.68 -3.43
CA VAL A 424 0.24 17.95 -2.95
C VAL A 424 -0.64 19.12 -3.39
N GLU A 425 -1.17 19.08 -4.62
CA GLU A 425 -2.08 20.11 -5.12
C GLU A 425 -3.39 20.11 -4.33
N LEU A 426 -3.95 18.93 -4.08
CA LEU A 426 -5.20 18.78 -3.32
C LEU A 426 -5.07 19.24 -1.87
N ASP A 427 -3.96 18.89 -1.22
CA ASP A 427 -3.78 19.12 0.21
C ASP A 427 -3.21 20.53 0.51
N LEU A 428 -2.42 21.11 -0.41
CA LEU A 428 -1.60 22.31 -0.14
C LEU A 428 -1.70 23.38 -1.24
N GLY A 429 -2.43 23.11 -2.32
CA GLY A 429 -2.70 24.04 -3.40
C GLY A 429 -1.64 24.06 -4.51
N VAL A 430 -2.02 24.74 -5.60
CA VAL A 430 -1.29 24.78 -6.89
C VAL A 430 0.13 25.35 -6.78
N ALA A 431 0.39 26.24 -5.82
CA ALA A 431 1.72 26.85 -5.65
C ALA A 431 2.78 25.82 -5.20
N HIS A 432 2.46 24.99 -4.20
CA HIS A 432 3.36 23.94 -3.72
C HIS A 432 3.53 22.83 -4.76
N HIS A 433 2.45 22.50 -5.47
CA HIS A 433 2.50 21.60 -6.61
C HIS A 433 3.49 22.10 -7.67
N SER A 434 3.39 23.38 -8.05
CA SER A 434 4.30 23.99 -9.03
C SER A 434 5.76 23.92 -8.60
N GLU A 435 6.05 24.24 -7.33
CA GLU A 435 7.41 24.24 -6.78
C GLU A 435 8.08 22.86 -6.85
N ILE A 436 7.33 21.80 -6.52
CA ILE A 436 7.83 20.42 -6.58
C ILE A 436 8.15 20.00 -8.02
N TYR A 437 7.29 20.35 -8.96
CA TYR A 437 7.48 20.02 -10.38
C TYR A 437 8.65 20.80 -10.98
N ASP A 438 8.80 22.08 -10.63
CA ASP A 438 9.97 22.87 -11.03
C ASP A 438 11.27 22.28 -10.48
N HIS A 439 11.28 21.82 -9.23
CA HIS A 439 12.44 21.15 -8.66
C HIS A 439 12.77 19.83 -9.37
N ALA A 440 11.76 19.04 -9.74
CA ALA A 440 11.95 17.84 -10.56
C ALA A 440 12.57 18.19 -11.93
N ALA A 441 12.12 19.29 -12.56
CA ALA A 441 12.70 19.77 -13.81
C ALA A 441 14.15 20.23 -13.65
N GLU A 442 14.50 20.88 -12.54
CA GLU A 442 15.89 21.28 -12.22
C GLU A 442 16.81 20.07 -12.08
N VAL A 443 16.35 19.00 -11.42
CA VAL A 443 17.11 17.74 -11.32
C VAL A 443 17.39 17.17 -12.70
N LEU A 444 16.36 17.07 -13.55
CA LEU A 444 16.54 16.53 -14.90
C LEU A 444 17.48 17.39 -15.75
N ASP A 445 17.46 18.71 -15.57
CA ASP A 445 18.39 19.60 -16.28
C ASP A 445 19.84 19.46 -15.79
N GLN A 446 20.06 19.38 -14.48
CA GLN A 446 21.39 19.15 -13.89
C GLN A 446 21.99 17.81 -14.34
N MET A 447 21.16 16.81 -14.65
CA MET A 447 21.61 15.53 -15.16
C MET A 447 22.19 15.60 -16.59
N ARG A 448 22.01 16.71 -17.34
CA ARG A 448 22.64 16.92 -18.67
C ARG A 448 24.16 17.00 -18.65
N ASP A 449 24.75 17.34 -17.51
CA ASP A 449 26.20 17.48 -17.40
C ASP A 449 26.88 16.20 -16.88
N ALA A 450 26.10 15.22 -16.41
CA ALA A 450 26.61 14.01 -15.79
C ALA A 450 26.17 12.70 -16.48
N LEU A 451 24.93 12.66 -17.00
CA LEU A 451 24.26 11.41 -17.31
C LEU A 451 23.50 11.45 -18.65
N LEU A 452 22.84 12.56 -18.97
CA LEU A 452 22.19 12.84 -20.24
C LEU A 452 23.17 13.59 -21.18
N ASP A 453 23.00 13.46 -22.49
CA ASP A 453 23.78 14.22 -23.47
C ASP A 453 23.13 15.60 -23.70
N PRO A 454 23.89 16.67 -24.01
CA PRO A 454 23.31 17.93 -24.48
C PRO A 454 22.32 17.79 -25.65
N ALA A 455 22.47 16.74 -26.48
CA ALA A 455 21.55 16.42 -27.56
C ALA A 455 20.26 15.68 -27.14
N ASP A 456 20.14 15.26 -25.86
CA ASP A 456 18.93 14.63 -25.34
C ASP A 456 17.84 15.68 -25.12
N LEU A 457 16.58 15.35 -25.43
CA LEU A 457 15.47 16.27 -25.28
C LEU A 457 14.71 15.98 -24.00
N ILE A 458 14.47 17.01 -23.19
CA ILE A 458 13.56 16.92 -22.04
C ILE A 458 12.33 17.72 -22.43
N CYS A 459 11.16 17.09 -22.27
CA CYS A 459 9.87 17.64 -22.64
C CYS A 459 8.88 17.40 -21.51
N ARG A 460 7.93 18.31 -21.31
CA ARG A 460 6.80 18.08 -20.39
C ARG A 460 5.78 17.14 -21.01
N SER A 461 5.13 16.33 -20.21
CA SER A 461 3.98 15.53 -20.64
C SER A 461 2.78 16.42 -20.97
N GLY A 462 1.83 15.89 -21.75
CA GLY A 462 0.68 16.69 -22.22
C GLY A 462 -0.35 17.02 -21.13
N ASP A 463 -0.43 16.18 -20.10
CA ASP A 463 -1.24 16.36 -18.89
C ASP A 463 -0.55 17.27 -17.86
N GLY A 464 0.78 17.41 -17.92
CA GLY A 464 1.57 18.18 -16.97
C GLY A 464 2.12 17.37 -15.80
N ASP A 465 1.77 16.08 -15.71
CA ASP A 465 2.06 15.20 -14.57
C ASP A 465 3.39 14.44 -14.69
N GLY A 466 4.29 14.88 -15.59
CA GLY A 466 5.59 14.25 -15.76
C GLY A 466 6.46 14.84 -16.86
N TYR A 467 7.59 14.18 -17.08
CA TYR A 467 8.61 14.60 -18.05
C TYR A 467 9.03 13.42 -18.94
N PHE A 468 9.08 13.67 -20.25
CA PHE A 468 9.69 12.79 -21.22
C PHE A 468 11.15 13.18 -21.43
N VAL A 469 12.06 12.21 -21.31
CA VAL A 469 13.47 12.35 -21.68
C VAL A 469 13.71 11.52 -22.93
N VAL A 470 13.80 12.17 -24.09
CA VAL A 470 14.07 11.55 -25.38
C VAL A 470 15.58 11.50 -25.59
N LEU A 471 16.11 10.28 -25.66
CA LEU A 471 17.54 10.03 -25.73
C LEU A 471 17.99 9.94 -27.18
N SER A 472 18.97 10.77 -27.54
CA SER A 472 19.70 10.67 -28.79
C SER A 472 20.61 9.43 -28.74
N PRO A 473 20.62 8.59 -29.80
CA PRO A 473 21.46 7.40 -29.81
C PRO A 473 22.95 7.74 -29.83
N ARG A 474 23.71 7.11 -28.92
CA ARG A 474 25.16 7.30 -28.77
C ARG A 474 25.91 6.37 -29.74
N ALA A 475 26.86 6.91 -30.51
CA ALA A 475 27.60 6.13 -31.51
C ALA A 475 28.36 4.96 -30.87
N GLY A 476 27.98 3.72 -31.21
CA GLY A 476 28.70 2.50 -30.80
C GLY A 476 28.47 2.03 -29.36
N GLN A 477 27.60 2.67 -28.58
CA GLN A 477 27.37 2.33 -27.17
C GLN A 477 25.95 1.79 -26.95
N ARG A 478 25.85 0.56 -26.43
CA ARG A 478 24.57 -0.03 -26.03
C ARG A 478 24.13 0.62 -24.72
N VAL A 479 23.16 1.54 -24.78
CA VAL A 479 22.61 2.19 -23.59
C VAL A 479 21.67 1.22 -22.87
N ASP A 480 22.01 0.91 -21.62
CA ASP A 480 21.13 0.23 -20.66
C ASP A 480 20.05 1.23 -20.20
N LEU A 481 18.86 1.11 -20.79
CA LEU A 481 17.75 2.01 -20.49
C LEU A 481 17.14 1.73 -19.11
N GLU A 482 17.20 0.50 -18.63
CA GLU A 482 16.65 0.13 -17.32
C GLU A 482 17.54 0.66 -16.19
N GLY A 483 18.85 0.49 -16.31
CA GLY A 483 19.81 1.08 -15.36
C GLY A 483 19.78 2.61 -15.36
N LEU A 484 19.60 3.22 -16.54
CA LEU A 484 19.41 4.66 -16.67
C LEU A 484 18.10 5.13 -16.01
N ALA A 485 16.97 4.46 -16.28
CA ALA A 485 15.69 4.75 -15.67
C ALA A 485 15.76 4.68 -14.14
N ALA A 486 16.38 3.63 -13.59
CA ALA A 486 16.57 3.47 -12.15
C ALA A 486 17.46 4.57 -11.54
N THR A 487 18.46 5.04 -12.28
CA THR A 487 19.33 6.15 -11.83
C THR A 487 18.58 7.47 -11.81
N VAL A 488 17.76 7.76 -12.83
CA VAL A 488 16.90 8.94 -12.88
C VAL A 488 15.83 8.88 -11.78
N GLU A 489 15.17 7.72 -11.59
CA GLU A 489 14.19 7.52 -10.52
C GLU A 489 14.77 7.90 -9.17
N ARG A 490 15.92 7.32 -8.81
CA ARG A 490 16.57 7.58 -7.53
C ARG A 490 17.03 9.04 -7.38
N ALA A 491 17.60 9.63 -8.42
CA ALA A 491 18.06 11.02 -8.37
C ALA A 491 16.89 12.00 -8.14
N VAL A 492 15.75 11.78 -8.78
CA VAL A 492 14.55 12.61 -8.59
C VAL A 492 13.92 12.34 -7.21
N GLU A 493 13.77 11.08 -6.80
CA GLU A 493 13.26 10.73 -5.47
C GLU A 493 14.09 11.37 -4.35
N ASP A 494 15.42 11.19 -4.36
CA ASP A 494 16.33 11.68 -3.32
C ASP A 494 16.30 13.22 -3.21
N ARG A 495 16.13 13.93 -4.34
CA ARG A 495 16.11 15.39 -4.35
C ARG A 495 14.77 15.98 -3.95
N LEU A 496 13.68 15.30 -4.28
CA LEU A 496 12.34 15.71 -3.86
C LEU A 496 12.04 15.32 -2.41
N ALA A 497 12.74 14.32 -1.87
CA ALA A 497 12.47 13.79 -0.54
C ALA A 497 12.44 14.84 0.58
N PRO A 498 13.38 15.80 0.69
CA PRO A 498 13.32 16.81 1.74
C PRO A 498 12.05 17.66 1.68
N MET A 499 11.65 18.11 0.48
CA MET A 499 10.46 18.94 0.28
C MET A 499 9.19 18.15 0.56
N VAL A 500 9.08 16.94 0.01
CA VAL A 500 7.88 16.11 0.15
C VAL A 500 7.74 15.59 1.57
N SER A 501 8.82 15.23 2.25
CA SER A 501 8.78 14.76 3.64
C SER A 501 8.52 15.89 4.64
N GLU A 502 8.93 17.12 4.38
CA GLU A 502 8.54 18.26 5.22
C GLU A 502 7.03 18.52 5.17
N VAL A 503 6.47 18.34 3.98
CA VAL A 503 5.13 18.78 3.64
C VAL A 503 4.07 17.69 3.84
N LEU A 504 4.32 16.49 3.33
CA LEU A 504 3.42 15.33 3.42
C LEU A 504 3.82 14.31 4.49
N ARG A 505 5.00 14.47 5.14
CA ARG A 505 5.60 13.48 6.05
C ARG A 505 5.84 12.11 5.40
N GLU A 506 5.84 12.05 4.08
CA GLU A 506 6.02 10.85 3.27
C GLU A 506 7.24 10.99 2.36
N GLN A 507 7.73 9.88 1.80
CA GLN A 507 8.75 9.93 0.76
C GLN A 507 8.10 10.01 -0.63
N PRO A 508 8.67 10.81 -1.56
CA PRO A 508 8.18 10.88 -2.92
C PRO A 508 8.39 9.53 -3.60
N ARG A 509 7.33 9.01 -4.20
CA ARG A 509 7.37 7.74 -4.94
C ARG A 509 7.27 8.01 -6.42
N ILE A 510 8.43 8.07 -7.07
CA ILE A 510 8.53 8.30 -8.50
C ILE A 510 8.59 6.94 -9.20
N THR A 511 8.19 6.92 -10.47
CA THR A 511 8.44 5.77 -11.32
C THR A 511 8.92 6.24 -12.67
N VAL A 512 9.98 5.61 -13.17
CA VAL A 512 10.52 5.91 -14.49
C VAL A 512 10.33 4.72 -15.43
N GLY A 513 9.45 4.87 -16.43
CA GLY A 513 9.35 3.91 -17.52
C GLY A 513 10.36 4.19 -18.61
N SER A 514 10.76 3.15 -19.34
CA SER A 514 11.63 3.30 -20.51
C SER A 514 11.08 2.56 -21.73
N ALA A 515 11.30 3.12 -22.92
CA ALA A 515 10.91 2.52 -24.17
C ALA A 515 11.93 2.81 -25.29
N ARG A 516 11.90 1.98 -26.32
CA ARG A 516 12.72 2.13 -27.53
C ARG A 516 11.94 1.74 -28.76
N VAL A 517 12.07 2.55 -29.82
CA VAL A 517 11.51 2.27 -31.14
C VAL A 517 12.61 2.29 -32.19
N LEU A 518 12.36 1.56 -33.28
CA LEU A 518 13.20 1.57 -34.47
C LEU A 518 12.50 2.37 -35.57
N GLY A 519 13.29 3.13 -36.33
CA GLY A 519 12.82 3.88 -37.48
C GLY A 519 12.34 2.93 -38.58
N ASN A 520 11.16 3.22 -39.12
CA ASN A 520 10.58 2.50 -40.25
C ASN A 520 10.19 3.49 -41.34
N SER A 521 10.91 3.45 -42.47
CA SER A 521 10.67 4.34 -43.62
C SER A 521 9.29 4.18 -44.27
N LEU A 522 8.56 3.09 -43.98
CA LEU A 522 7.21 2.86 -44.49
C LEU A 522 6.12 3.50 -43.62
N LEU A 523 6.47 4.03 -42.45
CA LEU A 523 5.54 4.67 -41.52
C LEU A 523 5.90 6.15 -41.36
N ARG A 524 4.89 6.98 -41.08
CA ARG A 524 5.09 8.37 -40.70
C ARG A 524 5.90 8.45 -39.39
N PRO A 525 6.99 9.23 -39.32
CA PRO A 525 7.82 9.32 -38.12
C PRO A 525 7.05 9.80 -36.88
N GLU A 526 6.04 10.65 -37.05
CA GLU A 526 5.16 11.10 -35.97
C GLU A 526 4.40 9.92 -35.34
N ARG A 527 4.01 8.93 -36.15
CA ARG A 527 3.33 7.71 -35.65
C ARG A 527 4.28 6.82 -34.86
N ILE A 528 5.56 6.76 -35.26
CA ILE A 528 6.58 6.01 -34.54
C ILE A 528 6.93 6.71 -33.22
N ALA A 529 7.01 8.04 -33.23
CA ALA A 529 7.25 8.86 -32.04
C ALA A 529 6.06 8.78 -31.06
N ALA A 530 4.82 8.82 -31.54
CA ALA A 530 3.63 8.59 -30.72
C ALA A 530 3.61 7.17 -30.11
N ARG A 531 4.05 6.15 -30.87
CA ARG A 531 4.21 4.79 -30.33
C ARG A 531 5.28 4.74 -29.24
N LEU A 532 6.41 5.42 -29.41
CA LEU A 532 7.46 5.48 -28.37
C LEU A 532 6.91 6.02 -27.04
N VAL A 533 6.15 7.12 -27.11
CA VAL A 533 5.49 7.70 -25.93
C VAL A 533 4.49 6.70 -25.31
N SER A 534 3.64 6.08 -26.13
CA SER A 534 2.69 5.07 -25.65
C SER A 534 3.38 3.87 -24.99
N ASP A 535 4.48 3.40 -25.57
CA ASP A 535 5.28 2.29 -25.04
C ASP A 535 5.96 2.70 -23.72
N ALA A 536 6.42 3.96 -23.59
CA ALA A 536 7.00 4.49 -22.34
C ALA A 536 5.95 4.62 -21.22
N ILE A 537 4.73 5.06 -21.54
CA ILE A 537 3.60 5.10 -20.59
C ILE A 537 3.26 3.68 -20.14
N ALA A 538 3.14 2.73 -21.07
CA ALA A 538 2.87 1.33 -20.74
C ALA A 538 3.99 0.71 -19.88
N ALA A 539 5.26 1.02 -20.18
CA ALA A 539 6.39 0.58 -19.37
C ALA A 539 6.35 1.16 -17.95
N THR A 540 5.96 2.42 -17.79
CA THR A 540 5.79 3.07 -16.48
C THR A 540 4.69 2.39 -15.66
N ARG A 541 3.53 2.13 -16.28
CA ARG A 541 2.43 1.40 -15.64
C ARG A 541 2.87 -0.01 -15.19
N ASN A 542 3.55 -0.75 -16.06
CA ASN A 542 4.06 -2.09 -15.71
C ASN A 542 5.10 -2.03 -14.58
N ALA A 543 5.98 -1.02 -14.56
CA ALA A 543 6.94 -0.82 -13.48
C ALA A 543 6.25 -0.52 -12.15
N ARG A 544 5.20 0.32 -12.16
CA ARG A 544 4.34 0.59 -10.99
C ARG A 544 3.66 -0.66 -10.46
N GLU A 545 3.02 -1.43 -11.33
CA GLU A 545 2.32 -2.67 -10.95
C GLU A 545 3.30 -3.69 -10.33
N ARG A 546 4.53 -3.79 -10.87
CA ARG A 546 5.60 -4.63 -10.28
C ARG A 546 6.09 -4.09 -8.93
N LYS A 547 6.26 -2.77 -8.77
CA LYS A 547 6.63 -2.13 -7.49
C LYS A 547 5.55 -2.42 -6.45
N ALA A 548 4.28 -2.17 -6.77
CA ALA A 548 3.13 -2.47 -5.91
C ALA A 548 3.03 -3.95 -5.52
N HIS A 549 3.28 -4.89 -6.44
CA HIS A 549 3.31 -6.33 -6.09
C HIS A 549 4.42 -6.68 -5.10
N ARG A 550 5.62 -6.11 -5.27
CA ARG A 550 6.74 -6.30 -4.32
C ARG A 550 6.44 -5.68 -2.96
N ASP A 551 5.87 -4.48 -2.97
CA ASP A 551 5.50 -3.77 -1.75
C ASP A 551 4.42 -4.55 -0.99
N ARG A 552 3.40 -5.06 -1.70
CA ARG A 552 2.37 -5.94 -1.12
C ARG A 552 2.98 -7.17 -0.46
N SER A 553 3.86 -7.89 -1.17
CA SER A 553 4.54 -9.07 -0.61
C SER A 553 5.37 -8.71 0.62
N THR A 554 6.15 -7.63 0.55
CA THR A 554 6.99 -7.17 1.66
C THR A 554 6.15 -6.81 2.87
N LEU A 555 5.03 -6.11 2.65
CA LEU A 555 4.13 -5.71 3.72
C LEU A 555 3.39 -6.90 4.33
N GLN A 556 2.99 -7.88 3.51
CA GLN A 556 2.44 -9.15 4.01
C GLN A 556 3.45 -9.88 4.90
N ASP A 557 4.72 -9.95 4.51
CA ASP A 557 5.77 -10.56 5.33
C ASP A 557 5.97 -9.81 6.65
N ILE A 558 5.92 -8.47 6.64
CA ILE A 558 6.01 -7.62 7.84
C ILE A 558 4.80 -7.85 8.76
N ILE A 559 3.59 -7.94 8.21
CA ILE A 559 2.34 -8.14 8.95
C ILE A 559 2.26 -9.54 9.56
N LEU A 560 2.70 -10.57 8.83
CA LEU A 560 2.64 -11.97 9.26
C LEU A 560 3.81 -12.35 10.20
N GLY A 561 4.96 -11.68 10.07
CA GLY A 561 6.13 -11.90 10.92
C GLY A 561 6.23 -10.93 12.10
N ASP A 562 7.40 -10.89 12.75
CA ASP A 562 7.76 -9.96 13.82
C ASP A 562 8.49 -8.70 13.29
N GLY A 563 8.10 -8.22 12.10
CA GLY A 563 8.75 -7.09 11.43
C GLY A 563 8.40 -5.71 12.02
N LEU A 564 7.37 -5.66 12.88
CA LEU A 564 6.89 -4.44 13.54
C LEU A 564 7.47 -4.35 14.95
N THR A 565 7.91 -3.17 15.34
CA THR A 565 8.46 -2.88 16.67
C THR A 565 7.64 -1.79 17.34
N SER A 566 7.23 -2.01 18.59
CA SER A 566 6.50 -1.01 19.38
C SER A 566 7.46 -0.23 20.28
N PHE A 567 7.27 1.09 20.33
CA PHE A 567 7.90 2.00 21.27
C PHE A 567 6.82 2.62 22.14
N TYR A 568 7.17 3.04 23.36
CA TYR A 568 6.25 3.65 24.30
C TYR A 568 6.77 5.01 24.75
N GLN A 569 5.87 6.00 24.79
CA GLN A 569 6.15 7.34 25.30
C GLN A 569 5.22 7.67 26.47
N PRO A 570 5.71 8.28 27.57
CA PRO A 570 4.88 8.50 28.75
C PRO A 570 4.04 9.78 28.61
N ILE A 571 2.78 9.68 29.02
CA ILE A 571 1.88 10.80 29.27
C ILE A 571 1.93 11.10 30.76
N VAL A 572 2.28 12.33 31.11
CA VAL A 572 2.68 12.72 32.48
C VAL A 572 1.69 13.73 33.05
N ASP A 573 1.38 13.61 34.34
CA ASP A 573 0.73 14.66 35.10
C ASP A 573 1.71 15.83 35.30
N LEU A 574 1.42 16.97 34.66
CA LEU A 574 2.28 18.16 34.65
C LEU A 574 2.43 18.79 36.06
N GLY A 575 1.54 18.45 37.00
CA GLY A 575 1.58 18.91 38.38
C GLY A 575 2.37 18.00 39.31
N SER A 576 2.10 16.69 39.25
CA SER A 576 2.70 15.70 40.17
C SER A 576 3.96 15.03 39.64
N SER A 577 4.24 15.12 38.33
CA SER A 577 5.28 14.39 37.59
C SER A 577 5.08 12.87 37.51
N ASP A 578 3.93 12.37 37.96
CA ASP A 578 3.60 10.95 37.89
C ASP A 578 3.17 10.57 36.48
N ILE A 579 3.43 9.32 36.11
CA ILE A 579 3.04 8.79 34.81
C ILE A 579 1.57 8.41 34.88
N PHE A 580 0.79 8.98 33.98
CA PHE A 580 -0.64 8.70 33.86
C PHE A 580 -0.88 7.51 32.93
N ALA A 581 -0.18 7.51 31.79
CA ALA A 581 -0.36 6.52 30.74
C ALA A 581 0.88 6.45 29.84
N TYR A 582 0.87 5.51 28.89
CA TYR A 582 1.84 5.43 27.81
C TYR A 582 1.12 5.42 26.46
N GLU A 583 1.72 6.03 25.45
CA GLU A 583 1.29 5.90 24.06
C GLU A 583 2.17 4.88 23.33
N ALA A 584 1.54 3.95 22.61
CA ALA A 584 2.22 2.98 21.77
C ALA A 584 2.44 3.53 20.36
N LEU A 585 3.70 3.55 19.95
CA LEU A 585 4.19 4.05 18.68
C LEU A 585 4.85 2.91 17.91
N THR A 586 4.21 2.45 16.85
CA THR A 586 4.78 1.38 16.01
C THR A 586 5.83 1.93 15.06
N ARG A 587 6.87 1.13 14.78
CA ARG A 587 7.88 1.35 13.74
C ARG A 587 7.96 0.07 12.90
N GLY A 588 8.19 0.23 11.61
CA GLY A 588 8.49 -0.92 10.74
C GLY A 588 9.93 -1.42 10.92
N PRO A 589 10.41 -2.26 10.00
CA PRO A 589 11.73 -2.87 10.10
C PRO A 589 12.87 -1.84 10.13
N ARG A 590 13.73 -1.94 11.15
CA ARG A 590 14.84 -0.99 11.38
C ARG A 590 15.84 -0.96 10.23
N GLY A 591 16.29 0.24 9.87
CA GLY A 591 17.27 0.46 8.79
C GLY A 591 16.69 0.33 7.37
N THR A 592 15.37 0.22 7.26
CA THR A 592 14.66 0.19 5.97
C THR A 592 13.86 1.48 5.76
N ALA A 593 13.48 1.78 4.52
CA ALA A 593 12.56 2.90 4.23
C ALA A 593 11.20 2.75 4.95
N LEU A 594 10.83 1.52 5.31
CA LEU A 594 9.60 1.17 6.01
C LEU A 594 9.69 1.35 7.54
N GLU A 595 10.84 1.76 8.08
CA GLU A 595 10.95 2.09 9.51
C GLU A 595 10.02 3.25 9.89
N SER A 596 9.84 4.22 8.99
CA SER A 596 8.94 5.35 9.16
C SER A 596 7.48 4.91 9.10
N PRO A 597 6.66 5.21 10.13
CA PRO A 597 5.24 4.87 10.12
C PRO A 597 4.49 5.52 8.95
N ALA A 598 4.81 6.76 8.62
CA ALA A 598 4.15 7.46 7.51
C ALA A 598 4.40 6.74 6.18
N THR A 599 5.64 6.33 5.91
CA THR A 599 5.97 5.55 4.70
C THR A 599 5.32 4.17 4.73
N LEU A 600 5.34 3.49 5.88
CA LEU A 600 4.74 2.18 6.05
C LEU A 600 3.23 2.20 5.76
N PHE A 601 2.49 3.16 6.31
CA PHE A 601 1.05 3.32 6.08
C PHE A 601 0.71 3.87 4.70
N ALA A 602 1.53 4.74 4.12
CA ALA A 602 1.35 5.20 2.73
C ALA A 602 1.47 4.03 1.74
N ILE A 603 2.43 3.12 1.97
CA ILE A 603 2.55 1.91 1.16
C ILE A 603 1.36 0.97 1.40
N ALA A 604 0.92 0.81 2.64
CA ALA A 604 -0.24 -0.02 2.96
C ALA A 604 -1.52 0.46 2.26
N ASP A 605 -1.71 1.78 2.19
CA ASP A 605 -2.83 2.41 1.48
C ASP A 605 -2.78 2.11 -0.01
N GLU A 606 -1.60 2.23 -0.62
CA GLU A 606 -1.42 1.94 -2.05
C GLU A 606 -1.68 0.48 -2.45
N VAL A 607 -1.48 -0.46 -1.55
CA VAL A 607 -1.60 -1.90 -1.84
C VAL A 607 -2.83 -2.54 -1.20
N ASP A 608 -3.72 -1.73 -0.62
CA ASP A 608 -4.96 -2.11 0.05
C ASP A 608 -4.76 -3.05 1.26
N LEU A 609 -3.76 -2.77 2.11
CA LEU A 609 -3.44 -3.53 3.33
C LEU A 609 -3.45 -2.68 4.62
N THR A 610 -4.04 -1.48 4.56
CA THR A 610 -4.06 -0.53 5.68
C THR A 610 -4.72 -1.09 6.93
N VAL A 611 -5.82 -1.85 6.79
CA VAL A 611 -6.55 -2.42 7.94
C VAL A 611 -5.76 -3.57 8.58
N GLU A 612 -5.17 -4.44 7.76
CA GLU A 612 -4.35 -5.55 8.20
C GLU A 612 -3.11 -5.07 8.95
N LEU A 613 -2.45 -4.03 8.42
CA LEU A 613 -1.31 -3.38 9.05
C LEU A 613 -1.70 -2.72 10.38
N ASP A 614 -2.80 -1.96 10.42
CA ASP A 614 -3.31 -1.31 11.63
C ASP A 614 -3.55 -2.32 12.76
N ARG A 615 -4.20 -3.44 12.45
CA ARG A 615 -4.42 -4.52 13.42
C ARG A 615 -3.13 -5.19 13.85
N ALA A 616 -2.16 -5.38 12.94
CA ALA A 616 -0.85 -5.93 13.29
C ALA A 616 -0.08 -4.99 14.23
N CYS A 617 -0.14 -3.68 14.00
CA CYS A 617 0.42 -2.66 14.89
C CYS A 617 -0.23 -2.75 16.28
N PHE A 618 -1.55 -2.85 16.34
CA PHE A 618 -2.30 -3.00 17.58
C PHE A 618 -1.90 -4.26 18.37
N ARG A 619 -1.79 -5.41 17.67
CA ARG A 619 -1.30 -6.67 18.27
C ARG A 619 0.10 -6.54 18.84
N GLY A 620 1.02 -5.95 18.08
CA GLY A 620 2.40 -5.73 18.51
C GLY A 620 2.49 -4.86 19.76
N ALA A 621 1.68 -3.80 19.81
CA ALA A 621 1.59 -2.90 20.96
C ALA A 621 1.11 -3.61 22.23
N LEU A 622 0.12 -4.51 22.13
CA LEU A 622 -0.35 -5.29 23.28
C LEU A 622 0.60 -6.41 23.70
N ARG A 623 1.16 -7.16 22.74
CA ARG A 623 2.11 -8.25 23.03
C ARG A 623 3.37 -7.74 23.75
N SER A 624 3.81 -6.54 23.40
CA SER A 624 5.00 -5.92 24.00
C SER A 624 4.70 -5.22 25.34
N ALA A 625 3.42 -5.12 25.75
CA ALA A 625 2.98 -4.44 26.97
C ALA A 625 2.90 -5.33 28.22
N LEU A 626 3.50 -6.52 28.21
CA LEU A 626 3.50 -7.48 29.33
C LEU A 626 4.03 -6.90 30.66
N THR A 627 4.86 -5.86 30.60
CA THR A 627 5.46 -5.21 31.79
C THR A 627 4.72 -3.95 32.22
N LEU A 628 3.59 -3.62 31.59
CA LEU A 628 2.80 -2.46 31.95
C LEU A 628 2.14 -2.69 33.31
N GLU A 629 2.42 -1.81 34.28
CA GLU A 629 1.74 -1.90 35.56
C GLU A 629 0.24 -1.63 35.40
N PRO A 630 -0.65 -2.41 36.03
CA PRO A 630 -2.11 -2.29 35.86
C PRO A 630 -2.72 -0.92 36.21
N VAL A 631 -1.95 -0.07 36.90
CA VAL A 631 -2.35 1.30 37.26
C VAL A 631 -2.34 2.22 36.04
N HIS A 632 -1.48 1.93 35.06
CA HIS A 632 -1.28 2.76 33.88
C HIS A 632 -2.24 2.35 32.76
N ARG A 633 -2.53 3.32 31.89
CA ARG A 633 -3.26 3.09 30.64
C ARG A 633 -2.28 3.05 29.47
N LEU A 634 -2.69 2.37 28.41
CA LEU A 634 -2.01 2.29 27.14
C LEU A 634 -2.89 2.87 26.05
N PHE A 635 -2.43 3.94 25.43
CA PHE A 635 -3.03 4.57 24.28
C PHE A 635 -2.52 3.87 23.01
N VAL A 636 -3.44 3.41 22.17
CA VAL A 636 -3.11 2.67 20.95
C VAL A 636 -3.98 3.18 19.81
N ASN A 637 -3.32 3.54 18.71
CA ASN A 637 -4.00 3.94 17.48
C ASN A 637 -4.79 2.77 16.87
N LEU A 638 -6.01 3.07 16.41
CA LEU A 638 -6.86 2.10 15.73
C LEU A 638 -7.80 2.80 14.72
N LEU A 639 -7.87 2.27 13.50
CA LEU A 639 -8.74 2.82 12.46
C LEU A 639 -10.23 2.57 12.76
N PRO A 640 -11.14 3.51 12.40
CA PRO A 640 -12.58 3.36 12.59
C PRO A 640 -13.16 2.07 11.98
N MET A 641 -12.62 1.62 10.84
CA MET A 641 -13.09 0.41 10.17
C MET A 641 -12.83 -0.87 10.99
N SER A 642 -11.78 -0.88 11.82
CA SER A 642 -11.44 -2.02 12.69
C SER A 642 -12.51 -2.29 13.75
N PHE A 643 -13.32 -1.28 14.11
CA PHE A 643 -14.40 -1.42 15.11
C PHE A 643 -15.61 -2.21 14.60
N TYR A 644 -15.77 -2.37 13.28
CA TYR A 644 -16.85 -3.16 12.70
C TYR A 644 -16.60 -4.66 12.77
N ASP A 645 -15.38 -5.09 13.10
CA ASP A 645 -15.02 -6.48 13.28
C ASP A 645 -15.08 -6.87 14.75
N ALA A 646 -16.24 -7.39 15.16
CA ALA A 646 -16.44 -7.87 16.53
C ALA A 646 -15.51 -9.04 16.88
N GLY A 647 -15.14 -9.89 15.92
CA GLY A 647 -14.23 -11.00 16.16
C GLY A 647 -12.83 -10.52 16.55
N PHE A 648 -12.36 -9.44 15.91
CA PHE A 648 -11.09 -8.82 16.25
C PHE A 648 -11.09 -8.26 17.68
N ILE A 649 -12.07 -7.41 18.06
CA ILE A 649 -12.04 -6.75 19.38
C ILE A 649 -12.50 -7.69 20.51
N GLU A 650 -13.60 -8.42 20.34
CA GLU A 650 -14.19 -9.19 21.44
C GLU A 650 -13.42 -10.48 21.72
N VAL A 651 -12.89 -11.14 20.69
CA VAL A 651 -12.19 -12.42 20.84
C VAL A 651 -10.68 -12.22 20.85
N GLU A 652 -10.13 -11.65 19.78
CA GLU A 652 -8.67 -11.59 19.63
C GLU A 652 -8.02 -10.62 20.63
N VAL A 653 -8.51 -9.36 20.69
CA VAL A 653 -8.02 -8.39 21.67
C VAL A 653 -8.31 -8.85 23.10
N GLY A 654 -9.48 -9.43 23.38
CA GLY A 654 -9.80 -10.02 24.68
C GLY A 654 -8.76 -11.07 25.13
N ASN A 655 -8.32 -11.94 24.22
CA ASN A 655 -7.28 -12.94 24.50
C ASN A 655 -5.90 -12.29 24.73
N LEU A 656 -5.54 -11.26 23.95
CA LEU A 656 -4.28 -10.52 24.11
C LEU A 656 -4.22 -9.75 25.43
N LEU A 657 -5.33 -9.15 25.86
CA LEU A 657 -5.41 -8.49 27.16
C LEU A 657 -5.26 -9.50 28.29
N SER A 658 -5.95 -10.64 28.18
CA SER A 658 -5.85 -11.72 29.17
C SER A 658 -4.43 -12.27 29.29
N SER A 659 -3.71 -12.45 28.18
CA SER A 659 -2.31 -12.91 28.20
C SER A 659 -1.34 -11.84 28.72
N ALA A 660 -1.66 -10.56 28.55
CA ALA A 660 -0.89 -9.44 29.09
C ALA A 660 -1.20 -9.10 30.55
N GLY A 661 -2.22 -9.73 31.17
CA GLY A 661 -2.70 -9.36 32.51
C GLY A 661 -3.38 -8.00 32.55
N LEU A 662 -3.87 -7.52 31.40
CA LEU A 662 -4.55 -6.24 31.24
C LEU A 662 -6.05 -6.43 31.13
N THR A 663 -6.79 -5.37 31.41
CA THR A 663 -8.25 -5.31 31.23
C THR A 663 -8.61 -4.26 30.18
N PRO A 664 -9.84 -4.26 29.63
CA PRO A 664 -10.29 -3.19 28.74
C PRO A 664 -10.05 -1.77 29.28
N ALA A 665 -10.15 -1.59 30.61
CA ALA A 665 -9.90 -0.30 31.28
C ALA A 665 -8.46 0.20 31.19
N ASN A 666 -7.51 -0.69 30.87
CA ASN A 666 -6.13 -0.32 30.63
C ASN A 666 -5.91 0.23 29.23
N ILE A 667 -6.83 0.04 28.28
CA ILE A 667 -6.63 0.42 26.87
C ILE A 667 -7.46 1.65 26.52
N VAL A 668 -6.83 2.59 25.82
CA VAL A 668 -7.46 3.77 25.24
C VAL A 668 -7.26 3.73 23.74
N PHE A 669 -8.35 3.66 22.98
CA PHE A 669 -8.29 3.74 21.52
C PHE A 669 -8.08 5.17 21.08
N GLU A 670 -7.03 5.43 20.31
CA GLU A 670 -6.81 6.70 19.63
C GLU A 670 -7.41 6.64 18.23
N ILE A 671 -8.32 7.58 17.96
CA ILE A 671 -8.96 7.74 16.66
C ILE A 671 -8.43 9.03 16.04
N THR A 672 -7.80 8.93 14.88
CA THR A 672 -7.32 10.10 14.14
C THR A 672 -8.50 10.86 13.53
N GLU A 673 -8.51 12.19 13.66
CA GLU A 673 -9.60 13.04 13.16
C GLU A 673 -9.72 13.07 11.62
N ARG A 674 -8.67 12.66 10.90
CA ARG A 674 -8.55 12.76 9.43
C ARG A 674 -9.40 11.77 8.64
N LEU A 675 -9.90 10.71 9.28
CA LEU A 675 -10.59 9.64 8.57
C LEU A 675 -12.04 10.05 8.32
N ALA A 676 -12.43 10.13 7.04
CA ALA A 676 -13.81 10.35 6.64
C ALA A 676 -14.65 9.14 7.11
N ILE A 677 -15.40 9.33 8.19
CA ILE A 677 -16.28 8.28 8.70
C ILE A 677 -17.53 8.27 7.81
N GLU A 678 -17.49 7.50 6.72
CA GLU A 678 -18.59 7.36 5.75
C GLU A 678 -19.94 7.05 6.42
N ASN A 679 -19.89 6.30 7.54
CA ASN A 679 -21.07 5.98 8.35
C ASN A 679 -20.88 6.35 9.83
N PHE A 680 -20.84 7.65 10.08
CA PHE A 680 -20.62 8.21 11.42
C PHE A 680 -21.56 7.66 12.50
N ALA A 681 -22.83 7.46 12.16
CA ALA A 681 -23.83 6.90 13.08
C ALA A 681 -23.51 5.44 13.47
N SER A 682 -23.08 4.61 12.52
CA SER A 682 -22.73 3.21 12.80
C SER A 682 -21.43 3.09 13.57
N PHE A 683 -20.42 3.90 13.23
CA PHE A 683 -19.18 3.97 13.97
C PHE A 683 -19.44 4.35 15.44
N LYS A 684 -20.21 5.42 15.68
CA LYS A 684 -20.58 5.85 17.04
C LYS A 684 -21.27 4.73 17.83
N ARG A 685 -22.14 3.94 17.20
CA ARG A 685 -22.77 2.77 17.86
C ARG A 685 -21.77 1.67 18.19
N ALA A 686 -20.88 1.34 17.26
CA ALA A 686 -19.84 0.34 17.48
C ALA A 686 -18.91 0.77 18.63
N LEU A 687 -18.42 2.01 18.58
CA LEU A 687 -17.59 2.60 19.62
C LEU A 687 -18.27 2.58 21.00
N ALA A 688 -19.57 2.92 21.07
CA ALA A 688 -20.33 2.87 22.32
C ALA A 688 -20.45 1.46 22.92
N THR A 689 -20.37 0.39 22.11
CA THR A 689 -20.31 -0.98 22.62
C THR A 689 -19.00 -1.23 23.35
N TYR A 690 -17.87 -0.85 22.77
CA TYR A 690 -16.57 -1.08 23.40
C TYR A 690 -16.30 -0.15 24.58
N THR A 691 -16.79 1.09 24.54
CA THR A 691 -16.78 1.97 25.72
C THR A 691 -17.53 1.34 26.90
N ARG A 692 -18.67 0.67 26.66
CA ARG A 692 -19.41 -0.05 27.72
C ARG A 692 -18.66 -1.28 28.27
N MET A 693 -17.76 -1.88 27.47
CA MET A 693 -16.88 -2.95 27.93
C MET A 693 -15.72 -2.44 28.80
N GLY A 694 -15.51 -1.12 28.85
CA GLY A 694 -14.50 -0.47 29.69
C GLY A 694 -13.35 0.17 28.92
N PHE A 695 -13.31 0.07 27.59
CA PHE A 695 -12.27 0.71 26.79
C PHE A 695 -12.37 2.25 26.86
N GLY A 696 -11.23 2.91 26.97
CA GLY A 696 -11.10 4.35 26.81
C GLY A 696 -11.11 4.75 25.34
N VAL A 697 -11.39 6.04 25.08
CA VAL A 697 -11.40 6.61 23.74
C VAL A 697 -10.76 8.00 23.77
N ALA A 698 -9.85 8.24 22.85
CA ALA A 698 -9.18 9.50 22.61
C ALA A 698 -9.38 9.94 21.14
N ILE A 699 -9.53 11.24 20.92
CA ILE A 699 -9.41 11.83 19.58
C ILE A 699 -8.04 12.48 19.48
N ASP A 700 -7.32 12.15 18.41
CA ASP A 700 -5.95 12.58 18.16
C ASP A 700 -5.85 13.77 17.20
N ASP A 701 -4.75 14.52 17.26
CA ASP A 701 -4.39 15.62 16.35
C ASP A 701 -5.33 16.85 16.33
N VAL A 702 -6.09 17.11 17.41
CA VAL A 702 -7.01 18.26 17.45
C VAL A 702 -6.24 19.59 17.42
N GLY A 703 -6.62 20.47 16.48
CA GLY A 703 -6.01 21.79 16.28
C GLY A 703 -5.33 22.03 14.93
N THR A 704 -5.44 21.10 13.99
CA THR A 704 -4.87 21.21 12.64
C THR A 704 -5.89 21.76 11.63
N ARG A 705 -5.49 21.93 10.36
CA ARG A 705 -6.25 22.63 9.29
C ARG A 705 -7.63 22.03 8.94
N HIS A 706 -8.04 20.93 9.59
CA HIS A 706 -9.26 20.17 9.32
C HIS A 706 -10.00 19.68 10.58
N SER A 707 -9.70 20.20 11.77
CA SER A 707 -10.29 19.66 13.01
C SER A 707 -11.80 19.85 13.07
N ASN A 708 -12.54 18.73 12.95
CA ASN A 708 -13.99 18.75 13.01
C ASN A 708 -14.46 18.69 14.47
N LEU A 709 -14.65 19.87 15.07
CA LEU A 709 -15.18 19.99 16.43
C LEU A 709 -16.52 19.26 16.61
N GLU A 710 -17.29 19.13 15.54
CA GLU A 710 -18.52 18.32 15.51
C GLU A 710 -18.27 16.86 15.86
N THR A 711 -17.17 16.27 15.37
CA THR A 711 -16.77 14.90 15.68
C THR A 711 -16.46 14.75 17.16
N VAL A 712 -15.73 15.69 17.76
CA VAL A 712 -15.43 15.70 19.19
C VAL A 712 -16.71 15.77 20.03
N MET A 713 -17.60 16.72 19.71
CA MET A 713 -18.86 16.89 20.43
C MET A 713 -19.79 15.69 20.29
N SER A 714 -19.78 15.05 19.12
CA SER A 714 -20.68 13.94 18.81
C SER A 714 -20.20 12.60 19.37
N LEU A 715 -18.90 12.32 19.35
CA LEU A 715 -18.33 11.09 19.90
C LEU A 715 -18.23 11.13 21.42
N ARG A 716 -18.10 12.33 22.02
CA ARG A 716 -17.88 12.53 23.46
C ARG A 716 -16.76 11.63 24.00
N PRO A 717 -15.52 11.80 23.51
CA PRO A 717 -14.40 10.96 23.93
C PRO A 717 -14.02 11.23 25.40
N HIS A 718 -13.31 10.29 26.00
CA HIS A 718 -12.75 10.49 27.35
C HIS A 718 -11.51 11.38 27.33
N PHE A 719 -10.79 11.40 26.21
CA PHE A 719 -9.56 12.15 26.03
C PHE A 719 -9.56 12.94 24.72
N ILE A 720 -8.95 14.13 24.74
CA ILE A 720 -8.68 14.94 23.56
C ILE A 720 -7.19 15.23 23.54
N LYS A 721 -6.47 14.72 22.54
CA LYS A 721 -5.05 14.99 22.36
C LYS A 721 -4.89 16.21 21.44
N ILE A 722 -4.12 17.17 21.92
CA ILE A 722 -3.92 18.46 21.26
C ILE A 722 -2.62 18.42 20.49
N SER A 723 -2.72 18.62 19.18
CA SER A 723 -1.61 18.54 18.24
C SER A 723 -0.42 19.42 18.65
N ASP A 724 0.79 18.95 18.33
CA ASP A 724 2.05 19.67 18.53
C ASP A 724 2.04 21.08 17.92
N VAL A 725 1.29 21.30 16.83
CA VAL A 725 1.15 22.60 16.16
C VAL A 725 0.56 23.66 17.09
N LEU A 726 -0.42 23.30 17.94
CA LEU A 726 -1.00 24.22 18.91
C LEU A 726 -0.17 24.35 20.19
N VAL A 727 0.59 23.32 20.55
CA VAL A 727 1.36 23.28 21.80
C VAL A 727 2.74 23.93 21.66
N ARG A 728 3.46 23.67 20.56
CA ARG A 728 4.83 24.18 20.37
C ARG A 728 4.86 25.71 20.38
N GLY A 729 5.63 26.28 21.31
CA GLY A 729 5.77 27.73 21.47
C GLY A 729 4.53 28.44 21.99
N ILE A 730 3.61 27.72 22.64
CA ILE A 730 2.40 28.29 23.24
C ILE A 730 2.71 29.37 24.27
N ALA A 731 3.84 29.27 24.97
CA ALA A 731 4.26 30.29 25.95
C ALA A 731 4.35 31.69 25.33
N ARG A 732 4.69 31.78 24.03
CA ARG A 732 4.95 33.05 23.33
C ARG A 732 3.78 33.51 22.46
N SER A 733 2.76 32.69 22.28
CA SER A 733 1.62 33.01 21.41
C SER A 733 0.35 33.23 22.23
N THR A 734 -0.16 34.47 22.22
CA THR A 734 -1.45 34.80 22.83
C THR A 734 -2.60 34.09 22.10
N VAL A 735 -2.54 34.01 20.76
CA VAL A 735 -3.56 33.35 19.94
C VAL A 735 -3.68 31.87 20.29
N LYS A 736 -2.56 31.13 20.36
CA LYS A 736 -2.58 29.71 20.73
C LYS A 736 -3.15 29.49 22.14
N ARG A 737 -2.84 30.38 23.09
CA ARG A 737 -3.38 30.33 24.45
C ARG A 737 -4.89 30.52 24.50
N GLU A 738 -5.43 31.49 23.76
CA GLU A 738 -6.90 31.71 23.73
C GLU A 738 -7.64 30.59 22.98
N MET A 739 -7.06 30.07 21.90
CA MET A 739 -7.61 28.88 21.21
C MET A 739 -7.67 27.69 22.16
N LEU A 740 -6.57 27.39 22.88
CA LEU A 740 -6.53 26.27 23.80
C LEU A 740 -7.46 26.46 25.01
N ARG A 741 -7.61 27.70 25.51
CA ARG A 741 -8.60 28.03 26.56
C ARG A 741 -10.03 27.76 26.10
N SER A 742 -10.34 28.05 24.83
CA SER A 742 -11.66 27.79 24.24
C SER A 742 -11.91 26.29 24.10
N LEU A 743 -10.93 25.54 23.60
CA LEU A 743 -10.98 24.07 23.52
C LEU A 743 -11.14 23.43 24.90
N ARG A 744 -10.47 23.97 25.94
CA ARG A 744 -10.64 23.52 27.32
C ARG A 744 -12.07 23.64 27.81
N HIS A 745 -12.73 24.75 27.52
CA HIS A 745 -14.12 24.92 27.92
C HIS A 745 -15.05 23.89 27.24
N ILE A 746 -14.77 23.55 25.98
CA ILE A 746 -15.52 22.53 25.25
C ILE A 746 -15.26 21.14 25.84
N ALA A 747 -13.99 20.82 26.14
CA ALA A 747 -13.60 19.57 26.78
C ALA A 747 -14.27 19.39 28.15
N GLU A 748 -14.29 20.44 28.99
CA GLU A 748 -15.01 20.48 30.27
C GLU A 748 -16.50 20.21 30.10
N THR A 749 -17.13 20.75 29.05
CA THR A 749 -18.57 20.59 28.79
C THR A 749 -18.96 19.15 28.45
N ILE A 750 -18.04 18.36 27.90
CA ILE A 750 -18.27 16.95 27.54
C ILE A 750 -17.54 15.96 28.47
N ASP A 751 -17.03 16.44 29.61
CA ASP A 751 -16.25 15.66 30.59
C ASP A 751 -15.01 14.97 30.00
N ALA A 752 -14.40 15.58 28.97
CA ALA A 752 -13.19 15.07 28.33
C ALA A 752 -11.91 15.65 28.95
N VAL A 753 -10.88 14.82 29.07
CA VAL A 753 -9.56 15.20 29.56
C VAL A 753 -8.66 15.60 28.40
N MET A 754 -8.12 16.80 28.44
CA MET A 754 -7.14 17.24 27.43
C MET A 754 -5.72 16.76 27.75
N ILE A 755 -5.00 16.36 26.71
CA ILE A 755 -3.60 15.94 26.75
C ILE A 755 -2.82 16.79 25.73
N ALA A 756 -1.81 17.52 26.17
CA ALA A 756 -0.98 18.33 25.29
C ALA A 756 0.19 17.53 24.70
N GLU A 757 0.36 17.56 23.38
CA GLU A 757 1.44 16.84 22.70
C GLU A 757 2.60 17.73 22.26
N GLY A 758 3.76 17.12 21.97
CA GLY A 758 4.89 17.85 21.39
C GLY A 758 5.56 18.84 22.35
N ILE A 759 5.45 18.61 23.66
CA ILE A 759 6.11 19.45 24.67
C ILE A 759 7.64 19.24 24.60
N GLU A 760 8.36 20.30 24.24
CA GLU A 760 9.82 20.28 24.12
C GLU A 760 10.54 21.22 25.09
N ARG A 761 9.81 22.16 25.71
CA ARG A 761 10.38 23.21 26.55
C ARG A 761 9.60 23.39 27.85
N LEU A 762 10.31 23.74 28.91
CA LEU A 762 9.73 24.06 30.21
C LEU A 762 8.78 25.27 30.16
N GLU A 763 9.09 26.29 29.35
CA GLU A 763 8.23 27.47 29.18
C GLU A 763 6.81 27.09 28.71
N ASP A 764 6.71 26.12 27.81
CA ASP A 764 5.43 25.63 27.29
C ASP A 764 4.67 24.82 28.36
N VAL A 765 5.38 24.04 29.20
CA VAL A 765 4.76 23.34 30.35
C VAL A 765 4.09 24.32 31.30
N VAL A 766 4.75 25.42 31.64
CA VAL A 766 4.19 26.45 32.53
C VAL A 766 2.92 27.03 31.93
N ALA A 767 2.97 27.44 30.66
CA ALA A 767 1.82 28.01 29.98
C ALA A 767 0.64 27.03 29.91
N LEU A 768 0.88 25.74 29.68
CA LEU A 768 -0.15 24.70 29.67
C LEU A 768 -0.78 24.51 31.06
N ARG A 769 0.03 24.51 32.13
CA ARG A 769 -0.46 24.43 33.51
C ARG A 769 -1.29 25.65 33.90
N ASP A 770 -0.87 26.85 33.51
CA ASP A 770 -1.62 28.09 33.76
C ASP A 770 -2.97 28.10 33.01
N LEU A 771 -3.01 27.43 31.86
CA LEU A 771 -4.23 27.15 31.12
C LEU A 771 -5.05 25.99 31.72
N GLY A 772 -4.60 25.37 32.82
CA GLY A 772 -5.32 24.30 33.51
C GLY A 772 -5.24 22.92 32.84
N LEU A 773 -4.33 22.71 31.88
CA LEU A 773 -4.09 21.38 31.33
C LEU A 773 -3.27 20.56 32.30
N ARG A 774 -3.81 19.39 32.65
CA ARG A 774 -3.22 18.50 33.66
C ARG A 774 -2.21 17.53 33.08
N TYR A 775 -2.43 17.03 31.87
CA TYR A 775 -1.60 16.00 31.28
C TYR A 775 -0.90 16.49 30.02
N GLY A 776 0.32 15.99 29.80
CA GLY A 776 1.06 16.28 28.59
C GLY A 776 2.13 15.26 28.29
N GLN A 777 2.57 15.27 27.03
CA GLN A 777 3.60 14.41 26.50
C GLN A 777 4.51 15.16 25.54
N GLY A 778 5.74 14.65 25.40
CA GLY A 778 6.71 15.21 24.48
C GLY A 778 8.14 14.92 24.90
N TYR A 779 9.08 15.33 24.04
CA TYR A 779 10.50 15.03 24.25
C TYR A 779 11.07 15.68 25.49
N TYR A 780 10.50 16.78 26.00
CA TYR A 780 10.92 17.34 27.28
C TYR A 780 10.82 16.29 28.41
N MET A 781 9.71 15.53 28.48
CA MET A 781 9.50 14.50 29.49
C MET A 781 10.42 13.28 29.26
N ALA A 782 10.19 12.58 28.15
CA ALA A 782 10.97 11.41 27.71
C ALA A 782 10.77 11.17 26.21
N ARG A 783 11.75 10.54 25.58
CA ARG A 783 11.64 10.05 24.19
C ARG A 783 11.00 8.66 24.17
N PRO A 784 10.34 8.27 23.06
CA PRO A 784 9.85 6.91 22.87
C PRO A 784 10.96 5.85 23.04
N SER A 785 10.66 4.72 23.68
CA SER A 785 11.61 3.59 23.86
C SER A 785 10.90 2.24 23.75
N GLN A 786 11.59 1.13 23.46
CA GLN A 786 10.95 -0.21 23.38
C GLN A 786 10.42 -0.73 24.74
N GLY A 787 10.84 -0.14 25.86
CA GLY A 787 10.25 -0.36 27.18
C GLY A 787 9.36 0.80 27.60
N PHE A 788 8.94 0.80 28.86
CA PHE A 788 8.17 1.89 29.47
C PHE A 788 9.13 2.91 30.12
N PRO A 789 9.51 4.01 29.45
CA PRO A 789 10.50 4.93 29.97
C PRO A 789 9.91 5.80 31.09
N THR A 790 10.72 6.07 32.11
CA THR A 790 10.34 7.02 33.17
C THR A 790 10.67 8.46 32.80
N VAL A 791 9.97 9.42 33.41
CA VAL A 791 10.33 10.85 33.33
C VAL A 791 11.74 11.07 33.87
N ARG A 792 12.56 11.86 33.16
CA ARG A 792 13.92 12.20 33.57
C ARG A 792 13.95 12.89 34.94
N ASP A 793 14.94 12.55 35.78
CA ASP A 793 15.00 13.05 37.17
C ASP A 793 15.11 14.59 37.27
N GLU A 794 15.85 15.21 36.36
CA GLU A 794 15.97 16.67 36.25
C GLU A 794 14.59 17.32 36.02
N VAL A 795 13.85 16.78 35.06
CA VAL A 795 12.50 17.24 34.70
C VAL A 795 11.52 17.02 35.86
N ARG A 796 11.63 15.87 36.54
CA ARG A 796 10.83 15.57 37.74
C ARG A 796 11.08 16.60 38.84
N GLY A 797 12.34 17.00 39.04
CA GLY A 797 12.73 18.07 39.97
C GLY A 797 12.12 19.43 39.58
N GLU A 798 12.23 19.81 38.32
CA GLU A 798 11.69 21.08 37.80
C GLU A 798 10.16 21.17 37.96
N LEU A 799 9.42 20.12 37.58
CA LEU A 799 7.96 20.07 37.70
C LEU A 799 7.49 20.14 39.17
N ARG A 800 8.18 19.45 40.08
CA ARG A 800 7.87 19.46 41.52
C ARG A 800 8.18 20.81 42.18
N ASN A 801 9.26 21.46 41.78
CA ASN A 801 9.63 22.79 42.29
C ASN A 801 8.62 23.88 41.86
N MET A 802 8.03 23.75 40.67
CA MET A 802 6.95 24.64 40.22
C MET A 802 5.70 24.51 41.09
N THR A 803 5.33 23.31 41.49
CA THR A 803 4.14 23.07 42.36
C THR A 803 4.33 23.61 43.77
N ARG A 804 5.57 23.83 44.24
CA ARG A 804 5.88 24.48 45.52
C ARG A 804 5.89 26.01 45.47
N SER A 805 5.85 26.61 44.29
CA SER A 805 6.07 28.05 44.08
C SER A 805 4.79 28.86 43.84
N THR A 806 3.60 28.26 43.86
CA THR A 806 2.33 28.99 43.76
C THR A 806 1.99 29.61 45.12
N PRO A 807 1.98 30.95 45.31
CA PRO A 807 1.59 31.55 46.58
C PRO A 807 0.08 31.38 46.77
N SER A 808 -0.31 30.82 47.91
CA SER A 808 -1.64 30.98 48.47
C SER A 808 -1.92 32.48 48.60
N VAL A 809 -2.96 32.98 47.92
CA VAL A 809 -3.47 34.34 48.09
C VAL A 809 -3.80 34.56 49.57
N LEU A 810 -2.91 35.29 50.25
CA LEU A 810 -3.18 35.91 51.53
C LEU A 810 -4.22 37.01 51.26
N VAL A 811 -5.41 36.83 51.81
CA VAL A 811 -6.38 37.90 51.96
C VAL A 811 -5.78 38.89 52.97
N THR A 812 -5.16 39.96 52.46
CA THR A 812 -4.90 41.17 53.23
C THR A 812 -6.13 42.06 53.10
N SER A 813 -6.84 42.20 54.21
CA SER A 813 -7.69 43.35 54.50
C SER A 813 -6.86 44.62 54.38
N ASP A 814 -7.24 45.52 53.49
CA ASP A 814 -7.05 46.96 53.70
C ASP A 814 -8.24 47.67 53.05
N ASP A 815 -8.99 48.34 53.91
CA ASP A 815 -10.01 49.32 53.62
C ASP A 815 -9.39 50.57 53.00
N GLU A 816 -10.16 51.24 52.13
CA GLU A 816 -10.37 52.70 52.03
C GLU A 816 -10.51 53.18 50.56
N ASP A 817 -11.71 53.73 50.32
CA ASP A 817 -12.09 54.85 49.43
C ASP A 817 -11.93 54.71 47.90
N ASP A 818 -13.05 54.59 47.20
CA ASP A 818 -13.64 55.75 46.49
C ASP A 818 -15.01 55.42 45.87
N ASP A 819 -15.93 56.38 46.06
CA ASP A 819 -17.32 56.45 45.60
C ASP A 819 -17.47 56.54 44.07
N GLU A 820 -18.56 55.97 43.54
CA GLU A 820 -19.63 56.69 42.80
C GLU A 820 -20.58 55.74 42.04
N ASP A 821 -21.82 55.67 42.53
CA ASP A 821 -23.11 55.68 41.79
C ASP A 821 -23.37 54.75 40.58
N ARG A 822 -24.28 53.77 40.77
CA ARG A 822 -25.68 53.79 40.23
C ARG A 822 -26.45 52.47 40.48
N ASP A 823 -27.54 52.58 41.26
CA ASP A 823 -28.93 52.10 41.04
C ASP A 823 -29.15 50.79 40.22
N LEU A 824 -29.85 49.72 40.62
CA LEU A 824 -31.01 49.38 41.51
C LEU A 824 -31.18 47.82 41.45
N PRO A 825 -32.14 47.14 42.14
CA PRO A 825 -32.57 47.19 43.54
C PRO A 825 -32.50 45.82 44.26
N ARG A 826 -32.47 45.88 45.60
CA ARG A 826 -32.64 44.77 46.56
C ARG A 826 -34.12 44.45 46.84
N SER A 827 -34.41 43.18 47.11
CA SER A 827 -35.20 42.63 48.25
C SER A 827 -35.76 41.25 47.82
N VAL A 828 -35.82 40.20 48.64
CA VAL A 828 -36.21 40.11 50.05
C VAL A 828 -35.46 38.95 50.73
N ALA A 829 -34.97 39.20 51.94
CA ALA A 829 -34.44 38.23 52.89
C ALA A 829 -35.55 37.72 53.84
N LEU A 830 -35.37 36.51 54.39
CA LEU A 830 -35.77 35.98 55.72
C LEU A 830 -35.78 34.44 55.62
N GLY A 831 -35.18 33.64 56.51
CA GLY A 831 -34.54 33.91 57.79
C GLY A 831 -33.77 32.68 58.28
N SER A 832 -32.94 32.94 59.28
CA SER A 832 -32.02 32.05 59.97
C SER A 832 -32.71 31.03 60.89
N ARG A 833 -32.09 29.85 61.05
CA ARG A 833 -31.84 29.19 62.35
C ARG A 833 -31.00 27.90 62.22
N ASP A 834 -29.78 27.97 62.77
CA ASP A 834 -29.16 26.99 63.69
C ASP A 834 -29.31 25.48 63.45
N ARG A 835 -28.22 24.82 63.04
CA ARG A 835 -27.29 24.04 63.90
C ARG A 835 -26.63 22.86 63.15
N ALA A 836 -25.29 22.88 63.16
CA ALA A 836 -24.33 21.78 63.21
C ALA A 836 -24.65 20.44 62.49
N LEU A 837 -23.85 20.12 61.47
CA LEU A 837 -23.65 18.75 60.97
C LEU A 837 -22.14 18.45 60.85
N PRO A 838 -21.67 17.29 61.33
CA PRO A 838 -20.28 16.84 61.21
C PRO A 838 -20.05 15.98 59.95
N GLY A 839 -18.82 16.04 59.40
CA GLY A 839 -18.23 14.95 58.60
C GLY A 839 -18.52 14.99 57.08
N ALA A 840 -17.76 15.79 56.33
CA ALA A 840 -17.69 15.66 54.88
C ALA A 840 -16.79 14.47 54.51
N VAL A 841 -17.40 13.37 54.03
CA VAL A 841 -16.71 12.28 53.33
C VAL A 841 -16.40 12.75 51.91
N VAL A 842 -15.11 12.72 51.55
CA VAL A 842 -14.61 12.97 50.19
C VAL A 842 -15.15 11.87 49.27
N ARG A 843 -15.96 12.25 48.27
CA ARG A 843 -16.38 11.37 47.17
C ARG A 843 -15.36 11.46 46.03
N ASN A 844 -14.91 10.30 45.54
CA ASN A 844 -14.20 10.16 44.28
C ASN A 844 -15.18 10.20 43.09
N VAL A 845 -14.69 10.64 41.92
CA VAL A 845 -15.47 11.09 40.75
C VAL A 845 -16.29 9.99 40.04
N PHE A 846 -16.15 8.71 40.42
CA PHE A 846 -16.90 7.62 39.80
C PHE A 846 -17.59 6.80 40.88
N GLY A 847 -18.79 7.25 41.27
CA GLY A 847 -19.54 6.74 42.40
C GLY A 847 -19.73 5.21 42.39
N ARG A 848 -19.31 4.58 43.49
CA ARG A 848 -19.89 3.35 44.04
C ARG A 848 -19.81 3.37 45.57
N PRO A 849 -20.88 3.04 46.30
CA PRO A 849 -20.80 2.69 47.72
C PRO A 849 -20.64 1.18 47.90
N GLU A 850 -19.83 0.78 48.90
CA GLU A 850 -19.76 -0.59 49.42
C GLU A 850 -20.84 -0.82 50.50
N ASP A 851 -21.38 -2.03 50.46
CA ASP A 851 -22.11 -2.85 51.46
C ASP A 851 -23.42 -2.36 52.12
N GLU A 852 -24.52 -3.10 51.88
CA GLU A 852 -25.17 -3.91 52.92
C GLU A 852 -26.26 -4.87 52.37
N VAL A 853 -26.46 -5.95 53.14
CA VAL A 853 -27.18 -7.20 52.88
C VAL A 853 -28.69 -7.07 53.16
N THR A 854 -29.58 -7.76 52.41
CA THR A 854 -30.63 -8.71 52.88
C THR A 854 -31.84 -8.90 51.93
N SER A 855 -32.21 -10.19 51.79
CA SER A 855 -33.56 -10.78 51.62
C SER A 855 -34.41 -10.62 50.34
N GLU A 856 -34.67 -11.81 49.75
CA GLU A 856 -35.93 -12.32 49.19
C GLU A 856 -36.52 -11.71 47.90
N LEU A 857 -36.56 -12.49 46.81
CA LEU A 857 -37.72 -13.35 46.48
C LEU A 857 -37.45 -14.24 45.25
N GLN A 858 -38.13 -15.39 45.27
CA GLN A 858 -38.01 -16.60 44.44
C GLN A 858 -38.27 -16.43 42.92
N ILE A 859 -37.58 -17.22 42.10
CA ILE A 859 -38.00 -17.59 40.73
C ILE A 859 -38.25 -19.12 40.71
N PRO A 860 -39.35 -19.62 40.10
CA PRO A 860 -39.74 -21.03 40.19
C PRO A 860 -38.99 -21.94 39.21
N THR A 861 -38.73 -23.16 39.66
CA THR A 861 -38.32 -24.33 38.86
C THR A 861 -39.52 -25.09 38.30
N ASP A 862 -39.41 -25.57 37.06
CA ASP A 862 -39.96 -26.81 36.45
C ASP A 862 -40.12 -26.57 34.93
N GLY A 863 -39.68 -27.40 33.99
CA GLY A 863 -39.08 -28.73 34.06
C GLY A 863 -38.56 -29.20 32.69
N ASP A 864 -37.91 -30.37 32.71
CA ASP A 864 -37.65 -31.28 31.58
C ASP A 864 -38.53 -32.53 31.83
N PRO A 865 -38.91 -33.39 30.85
CA PRO A 865 -37.99 -33.95 29.84
C PRO A 865 -38.60 -34.33 28.46
N GLU A 866 -37.76 -34.51 27.43
CA GLU A 866 -37.89 -35.65 26.49
C GLU A 866 -36.64 -35.83 25.59
N GLN A 867 -36.02 -37.01 25.68
CA GLN A 867 -35.07 -37.67 24.76
C GLN A 867 -35.65 -39.08 24.49
N PRO A 868 -35.30 -39.89 23.45
CA PRO A 868 -33.97 -40.06 22.80
C PRO A 868 -34.09 -40.44 21.27
N PRO A 869 -33.19 -41.22 20.60
CA PRO A 869 -31.75 -41.59 20.76
C PRO A 869 -30.91 -41.22 19.50
N GLY A 870 -29.58 -41.31 19.38
CA GLY A 870 -28.48 -41.85 20.17
C GLY A 870 -27.34 -42.24 19.21
N ALA A 871 -26.08 -41.86 19.49
CA ALA A 871 -24.87 -42.58 19.08
C ALA A 871 -23.64 -42.00 19.81
N ALA A 872 -22.85 -42.90 20.40
CA ALA A 872 -21.85 -42.66 21.42
C ALA A 872 -20.50 -42.14 20.90
N VAL A 873 -19.80 -41.33 21.70
CA VAL A 873 -18.33 -41.27 21.73
C VAL A 873 -17.86 -41.13 23.18
N ALA A 874 -16.95 -42.03 23.57
CA ALA A 874 -16.35 -42.12 24.89
C ALA A 874 -15.31 -41.02 25.15
N ARG A 875 -15.17 -40.65 26.43
CA ARG A 875 -14.16 -39.73 26.97
C ARG A 875 -12.75 -40.30 26.83
N ILE A 876 -11.81 -39.46 26.39
CA ILE A 876 -10.37 -39.58 26.67
C ILE A 876 -9.89 -38.21 27.14
N GLU A 877 -9.32 -38.17 28.35
CA GLU A 877 -8.64 -37.01 28.93
C GLU A 877 -7.36 -36.69 28.13
N PRO A 878 -7.05 -35.41 27.82
CA PRO A 878 -5.77 -35.08 27.22
C PRO A 878 -4.70 -35.02 28.31
N GLN A 879 -3.88 -36.06 28.39
CA GLN A 879 -2.55 -35.96 28.98
C GLN A 879 -1.70 -35.00 28.14
N VAL A 880 -1.04 -34.07 28.83
CA VAL A 880 -0.06 -33.12 28.28
C VAL A 880 1.23 -33.87 27.91
N PRO A 881 1.73 -33.75 26.66
CA PRO A 881 3.11 -34.07 26.34
C PRO A 881 3.92 -32.79 26.15
N THR A 882 4.93 -32.66 27.00
CA THR A 882 6.10 -31.79 26.92
C THR A 882 6.86 -31.90 25.59
N VAL A 883 7.29 -30.74 25.06
CA VAL A 883 8.46 -30.49 24.19
C VAL A 883 8.32 -30.85 22.68
N TRP A 884 8.31 -29.80 21.86
CA TRP A 884 8.62 -29.87 20.42
C TRP A 884 10.13 -30.10 20.20
N ARG A 885 10.48 -31.16 19.45
CA ARG A 885 11.80 -31.39 18.84
C ARG A 885 11.66 -31.19 17.32
N PRO A 886 12.57 -30.46 16.64
CA PRO A 886 12.63 -30.46 15.18
C PRO A 886 13.17 -31.81 14.69
N LEU A 887 12.55 -32.39 13.66
CA LEU A 887 13.15 -33.47 12.87
C LEU A 887 14.35 -32.90 12.10
N ILE A 888 15.55 -33.13 12.61
CA ILE A 888 16.77 -33.23 11.82
C ILE A 888 17.20 -34.69 12.00
N ASP A 889 17.38 -35.43 10.90
CA ASP A 889 17.97 -36.77 10.97
C ASP A 889 19.38 -36.68 11.58
N ASP A 890 19.62 -37.46 12.63
CA ASP A 890 20.83 -37.42 13.47
C ASP A 890 22.11 -37.98 12.81
N ASP A 891 22.11 -38.33 11.52
CA ASP A 891 23.26 -38.97 10.86
C ASP A 891 24.15 -38.04 9.98
N VAL A 892 23.95 -36.72 10.03
CA VAL A 892 24.86 -35.76 9.36
C VAL A 892 25.96 -35.23 10.29
N ALA A 893 25.96 -35.60 11.57
CA ALA A 893 26.91 -35.10 12.57
C ALA A 893 28.30 -35.79 12.57
N ALA A 894 28.61 -36.65 11.59
CA ALA A 894 29.87 -37.41 11.53
C ALA A 894 30.66 -37.24 10.21
N SER A 895 30.49 -36.15 9.47
CA SER A 895 31.36 -35.83 8.33
C SER A 895 32.50 -34.89 8.75
N PRO A 896 33.78 -35.19 8.42
CA PRO A 896 34.94 -34.33 8.67
C PRO A 896 34.87 -32.94 7.99
N GLU A 897 33.88 -32.72 7.13
CA GLU A 897 33.71 -31.48 6.36
C GLU A 897 32.81 -30.44 7.06
N ALA A 898 32.14 -30.78 8.17
CA ALA A 898 31.20 -29.91 8.88
C ALA A 898 31.83 -29.06 10.01
N GLU A 899 32.97 -29.46 10.57
CA GLU A 899 33.69 -28.72 11.62
C GLU A 899 34.13 -27.29 11.21
N PRO A 900 34.71 -27.05 10.02
CA PRO A 900 35.19 -25.70 9.67
C PRO A 900 34.05 -24.69 9.47
N LEU A 901 32.83 -25.14 9.16
CA LEU A 901 31.66 -24.29 8.97
C LEU A 901 31.03 -23.85 10.31
N LEU A 902 31.03 -24.74 11.30
CA LEU A 902 30.60 -24.44 12.67
C LEU A 902 31.61 -23.56 13.42
N ASP A 903 32.90 -23.70 13.13
CA ASP A 903 33.96 -22.88 13.72
C ASP A 903 33.97 -21.44 13.16
N SER A 904 33.57 -21.28 11.89
CA SER A 904 33.34 -19.97 11.25
C SER A 904 32.18 -19.22 11.90
N LEU A 905 31.05 -19.90 12.18
CA LEU A 905 29.87 -19.32 12.82
C LEU A 905 30.08 -18.94 14.29
N ARG A 906 31.00 -19.63 15.00
CA ARG A 906 31.35 -19.30 16.40
C ARG A 906 32.26 -18.08 16.51
N ARG A 907 33.09 -17.80 15.50
CA ARG A 907 33.98 -16.62 15.48
C ARG A 907 33.24 -15.32 15.15
N THR A 908 32.13 -15.37 14.40
CA THR A 908 31.35 -14.17 14.05
C THR A 908 30.54 -13.60 15.22
N ARG A 909 30.38 -14.33 16.32
CA ARG A 909 29.57 -13.91 17.49
C ARG A 909 30.37 -13.25 18.61
N ALA A 910 31.71 -13.18 18.50
CA ALA A 910 32.57 -12.55 19.47
C ALA A 910 33.54 -11.58 18.78
N GLY A 911 33.24 -10.29 18.80
CA GLY A 911 34.10 -9.26 18.21
C GLY A 911 33.65 -7.84 18.56
N THR A 912 34.16 -7.35 19.68
CA THR A 912 34.22 -5.95 20.12
C THR A 912 35.08 -5.09 19.18
N VAL A 913 34.70 -3.81 19.05
CA VAL A 913 35.46 -2.66 18.48
C VAL A 913 36.90 -2.60 19.05
N PRO A 914 37.97 -2.33 18.24
CA PRO A 914 38.53 -0.97 18.13
C PRO A 914 39.23 -0.56 16.81
N ASP A 915 39.27 0.76 16.60
CA ASP A 915 40.29 1.68 16.05
C ASP A 915 41.12 1.37 14.78
N ASP A 916 40.93 2.29 13.82
CA ASP A 916 41.91 3.12 13.10
C ASP A 916 43.19 2.56 12.41
N GLU A 917 43.54 3.28 11.33
CA GLU A 917 44.76 3.26 10.51
C GLU A 917 44.94 2.22 9.38
N GLY A 918 44.90 2.73 8.14
CA GLY A 918 46.03 2.54 7.22
C GLY A 918 45.94 1.45 6.14
N GLY A 919 45.59 1.87 4.92
CA GLY A 919 46.38 1.54 3.74
C GLY A 919 46.08 0.24 2.97
N GLY A 920 45.47 0.41 1.79
CA GLY A 920 46.00 -0.13 0.53
C GLY A 920 45.72 -1.61 0.17
N GLY A 921 44.96 -1.80 -0.92
CA GLY A 921 45.11 -2.96 -1.80
C GLY A 921 43.84 -3.75 -2.14
N ARG A 922 43.25 -3.46 -3.30
CA ARG A 922 42.49 -4.44 -4.11
C ARG A 922 43.45 -5.56 -4.61
N PRO A 923 43.01 -6.71 -5.22
CA PRO A 923 41.68 -7.04 -5.77
C PRO A 923 41.16 -8.50 -5.58
N GLY A 924 39.86 -8.71 -5.83
CA GLY A 924 39.37 -9.83 -6.68
C GLY A 924 38.68 -11.04 -6.02
N LEU A 925 37.41 -11.25 -6.42
CA LEU A 925 36.69 -12.52 -6.76
C LEU A 925 36.66 -13.62 -5.68
N ASN A 926 35.52 -14.16 -5.21
CA ASN A 926 34.22 -14.46 -5.81
C ASN A 926 33.13 -14.41 -4.73
#